data_AF-A0A8H3ELF5-F1
#
_entry.id   AF-A0A8H3ELF5-F1
#
_cell.length_a   1.000
_cell.length_b   1.000
_cell.length_c   1.000
_cell.angle_alpha   90.00
_cell.angle_beta   90.00
_cell.angle_gamma   90.00
#
_symmetry.space_group_name_H-M   'P 1'
#
loop_
_entity.id
_entity.type
_entity.pdbx_description
1 polymer ?
#
loop_
_entity_poly.entity_id
_entity_poly.type
_entity_poly.pdbx_seq_one_letter_code
_entity_poly.pdbx_strand_id
1 'polypeptide(L)'
;MAPKLFVTGVTGFIGGDFLYAVSHKHPDWVITALVRTQQKADNVKKQFPNVQIAIGDNESEEVIGKEVAKADIVFHFANSADDEPSAKAISAALTKTGGFWIHTSGSYIITRPNQSFDTYGYDDGESYDDWDGITELTSLPDDAPHRGIDKIVLATGSDKVKTAIVCPPTIHGVGRGPDNRHSAQANRSAEGVLRNKKGLIFGEGKNVWHQVHVHDLSDLYVALGEAAVSGGGAATWNEKGYYLAENGSFEWGQILRGIAKYAHEQGYIASGEVEKIDGSEAKGHLPLTVGTTSKGTGYRARKLLQWTPSKQPLIKDIPDVVEWEASKLGYGRKERVQFDKITARVSRLCYGLDPEHVDAAAITQKVISGVYQGVTTVELDNLAAETAAYMTVTHPDYAILAARIAVSNLHKQTKKQFSSVISDLYHYVNPRNKRPAPMISKDTYETVLKHADELNSAIVYDRDFNYNFFGFKTLERSYLLRIDGKVAERPQHMIMRVAVGIHGDDTEKAIETYNLMSQKYFTHASPTLFSAGTPNPQLASCFLVDMKDDSIEGIYDTLKTCAMISKNAGGIGLNIHRIRSTGSYIGGTNGTSNGIVPMLRVFNNTARYVDQGGNKRPGAFAIYLEPWHADVFEFLDLRKNHGKEEIRARDLFLALWIPDLFMKRVEQNGEWTLFCPNEASGLADVYGEEFEALYEQYEKEGRGRKTIKAQKLWYSILEAQTETGNPFMLYKDACNRKSNQKNLGTIRSSNLCTEIIEYSAPDEVAVCNLASLALPAYVNAAAGEYDFGKLHRVCQVVVRNLNKIINLNYYPVPEAKKSNFRHRPIGLGVQGLADAFLALRLPFDSPEAKQLNIQIFETIYHAALTASCELAKELGPYETYPGSPVSQGILQYDMWNITPTDLWDWESLKADIAQHGVRNSLLVAPMPTASTSQILGNNECFEPYTSNIYSRRVLAGEFQVVNPWLLKDLVDMGLWSDNMKNRIIADGGSIQNIPNIPEETKALYKTVWEIPQRVIVQMAADRGAFIDQSQSLNIHLKDPSMGKITSMHFAGWKLGLKTGMYYLRTMAASAPIQFTVDQEQLKVADTNIARVNGLKKRVGAPMSPSGNYNAVPRPMYASKLPNGVSNVNGMPTPEATPPASTEQKRFSPKTSKVTEPFQADIEEGDSPRALATDPKDLVKEQALPEAALGETKAQEEDNETDSEEREQDIYNSKVIACSIENREACVMCSG
;
A
#
# COMPACT_ATOMS: atom_id res chain seq x y z
N MET A 1 -30.35 9.06 -59.50
CA MET A 1 -29.09 9.23 -58.74
C MET A 1 -29.41 8.86 -57.30
N ALA A 2 -28.50 8.26 -56.53
CA ALA A 2 -28.75 8.02 -55.12
C ALA A 2 -28.95 9.35 -54.38
N PRO A 3 -29.94 9.48 -53.49
CA PRO A 3 -30.19 10.71 -52.76
C PRO A 3 -29.10 10.95 -51.72
N LYS A 4 -28.77 12.23 -51.50
CA LYS A 4 -27.81 12.70 -50.50
C LYS A 4 -28.57 13.22 -49.29
N LEU A 5 -28.34 12.60 -48.15
CA LEU A 5 -28.92 13.00 -46.87
C LEU A 5 -27.87 13.73 -46.04
N PHE A 6 -28.21 14.91 -45.52
CA PHE A 6 -27.49 15.50 -44.40
C PHE A 6 -28.28 15.26 -43.11
N VAL A 7 -27.63 14.69 -42.09
CA VAL A 7 -28.29 14.26 -40.85
C VAL A 7 -27.56 14.85 -39.65
N THR A 8 -28.23 15.73 -38.90
CA THR A 8 -27.71 16.21 -37.61
C THR A 8 -28.03 15.22 -36.48
N GLY A 9 -27.31 15.30 -35.36
CA GLY A 9 -27.76 14.62 -34.13
C GLY A 9 -27.69 13.09 -34.12
N VAL A 10 -26.89 12.45 -34.99
CA VAL A 10 -26.79 10.97 -35.08
C VAL A 10 -26.24 10.27 -33.83
N THR A 11 -25.65 11.01 -32.90
CA THR A 11 -25.24 10.50 -31.58
C THR A 11 -26.33 10.66 -30.50
N GLY A 12 -27.46 11.28 -30.85
CA GLY A 12 -28.65 11.41 -30.00
C GLY A 12 -29.62 10.25 -30.21
N PHE A 13 -30.57 10.12 -29.27
CA PHE A 13 -31.50 8.98 -29.20
C PHE A 13 -32.33 8.77 -30.49
N ILE A 14 -32.96 9.83 -31.01
CA ILE A 14 -33.76 9.77 -32.25
C ILE A 14 -32.85 9.61 -33.47
N GLY A 15 -31.93 10.56 -33.69
CA GLY A 15 -31.08 10.60 -34.90
C GLY A 15 -30.18 9.36 -35.06
N GLY A 16 -29.76 8.73 -33.96
CA GLY A 16 -29.00 7.48 -33.99
C GLY A 16 -29.83 6.25 -34.32
N ASP A 17 -31.07 6.16 -33.83
CA ASP A 17 -31.98 5.07 -34.21
C ASP A 17 -32.51 5.25 -35.64
N PHE A 18 -32.76 6.49 -36.07
CA PHE A 18 -33.03 6.81 -37.47
C PHE A 18 -31.85 6.43 -38.37
N LEU A 19 -30.61 6.79 -38.00
CA LEU A 19 -29.41 6.41 -38.77
C LEU A 19 -29.31 4.89 -38.92
N TYR A 20 -29.62 4.14 -37.86
CA TYR A 20 -29.73 2.68 -37.94
C TYR A 20 -30.81 2.26 -38.96
N ALA A 21 -32.04 2.77 -38.83
CA ALA A 21 -33.17 2.36 -39.66
C ALA A 21 -32.95 2.67 -41.15
N VAL A 22 -32.53 3.90 -41.49
CA VAL A 22 -32.31 4.31 -42.87
C VAL A 22 -31.12 3.58 -43.51
N SER A 23 -30.01 3.37 -42.77
CA SER A 23 -28.83 2.66 -43.30
C SER A 23 -29.07 1.17 -43.54
N HIS A 24 -30.06 0.56 -42.88
CA HIS A 24 -30.45 -0.83 -43.11
C HIS A 24 -31.52 -0.98 -44.20
N LYS A 25 -32.46 -0.04 -44.32
CA LYS A 25 -33.52 -0.08 -45.35
C LYS A 25 -33.00 0.38 -46.72
N HIS A 26 -32.12 1.39 -46.75
CA HIS A 26 -31.58 2.04 -47.94
C HIS A 26 -30.05 2.17 -47.87
N PRO A 27 -29.30 1.06 -47.98
CA PRO A 27 -27.83 1.06 -47.93
C PRO A 27 -27.16 1.73 -49.15
N ASP A 28 -27.95 2.11 -50.16
CA ASP A 28 -27.53 2.84 -51.36
C ASP A 28 -27.59 4.37 -51.21
N TRP A 29 -28.27 4.90 -50.19
CA TRP A 29 -28.39 6.34 -49.95
C TRP A 29 -27.08 6.93 -49.38
N VAL A 30 -26.70 8.12 -49.85
CA VAL A 30 -25.44 8.77 -49.46
C VAL A 30 -25.67 9.64 -48.22
N ILE A 31 -25.28 9.14 -47.05
CA ILE A 31 -25.54 9.81 -45.76
C ILE A 31 -24.27 10.54 -45.27
N THR A 32 -24.41 11.84 -45.03
CA THR A 32 -23.43 12.68 -44.32
C THR A 32 -23.98 13.06 -42.96
N ALA A 33 -23.27 12.69 -41.89
CA ALA A 33 -23.67 12.92 -40.52
C ALA A 33 -22.83 14.01 -39.82
N LEU A 34 -23.47 14.94 -39.12
CA LEU A 34 -22.82 15.95 -38.28
C LEU A 34 -22.46 15.37 -36.91
N VAL A 35 -21.18 15.46 -36.50
CA VAL A 35 -20.69 14.87 -35.26
C VAL A 35 -19.68 15.78 -34.52
N ARG A 36 -20.00 16.12 -33.26
CA ARG A 36 -19.28 17.13 -32.44
C ARG A 36 -17.80 16.83 -32.14
N THR A 37 -17.38 15.57 -32.12
CA THR A 37 -15.98 15.21 -31.79
C THR A 37 -15.48 14.02 -32.61
N GLN A 38 -14.16 13.93 -32.82
CA GLN A 38 -13.55 12.80 -33.51
C GLN A 38 -13.86 11.46 -32.83
N GLN A 39 -13.76 11.39 -31.49
CA GLN A 39 -14.11 10.18 -30.72
C GLN A 39 -15.55 9.69 -31.00
N LYS A 40 -16.52 10.63 -31.13
CA LYS A 40 -17.90 10.29 -31.50
C LYS A 40 -18.00 9.87 -32.96
N ALA A 41 -17.23 10.49 -33.86
CA ALA A 41 -17.17 10.09 -35.27
C ALA A 41 -16.61 8.69 -35.46
N ASP A 42 -15.62 8.29 -34.65
CA ASP A 42 -15.04 6.95 -34.65
C ASP A 42 -16.07 5.90 -34.21
N ASN A 43 -16.90 6.21 -33.20
CA ASN A 43 -18.04 5.36 -32.80
C ASN A 43 -19.07 5.21 -33.94
N VAL A 44 -19.45 6.31 -34.61
CA VAL A 44 -20.38 6.28 -35.76
C VAL A 44 -19.81 5.43 -36.88
N LYS A 45 -18.55 5.67 -37.30
CA LYS A 45 -17.88 4.89 -38.37
C LYS A 45 -17.69 3.42 -38.02
N LYS A 46 -17.47 3.09 -36.74
CA LYS A 46 -17.33 1.70 -36.27
C LYS A 46 -18.61 0.88 -36.46
N GLN A 47 -19.78 1.50 -36.32
CA GLN A 47 -21.07 0.84 -36.54
C GLN A 47 -21.59 1.01 -37.98
N PHE A 48 -21.28 2.14 -38.63
CA PHE A 48 -21.74 2.47 -39.98
C PHE A 48 -20.57 2.96 -40.87
N PRO A 49 -19.72 2.05 -41.40
CA PRO A 49 -18.49 2.42 -42.12
C PRO A 49 -18.71 3.27 -43.38
N ASN A 50 -19.90 3.17 -43.99
CA ASN A 50 -20.25 3.87 -45.23
C ASN A 50 -20.75 5.30 -45.01
N VAL A 51 -20.99 5.72 -43.76
CA VAL A 51 -21.51 7.06 -43.43
C VAL A 51 -20.38 8.09 -43.46
N GLN A 52 -20.57 9.15 -44.25
CA GLN A 52 -19.66 10.28 -44.31
C GLN A 52 -19.81 11.12 -43.03
N ILE A 53 -18.73 11.70 -42.53
CA ILE A 53 -18.75 12.51 -41.31
C ILE A 53 -18.35 13.95 -41.61
N ALA A 54 -19.18 14.89 -41.17
CA ALA A 54 -18.82 16.28 -40.97
C ALA A 54 -18.51 16.51 -39.48
N ILE A 55 -17.28 16.90 -39.16
CA ILE A 55 -16.92 17.26 -37.78
C ILE A 55 -17.42 18.68 -37.51
N GLY A 56 -18.26 18.82 -36.48
CA GLY A 56 -18.93 20.05 -36.11
C GLY A 56 -20.14 19.77 -35.22
N ASP A 57 -20.70 20.81 -34.64
CA ASP A 57 -21.90 20.78 -33.82
C ASP A 57 -22.96 21.77 -34.34
N ASN A 58 -24.05 21.92 -33.61
CA ASN A 58 -25.19 22.73 -34.04
C ASN A 58 -24.85 24.22 -34.23
N GLU A 59 -23.84 24.74 -33.51
CA GLU A 59 -23.35 26.13 -33.63
C GLU A 59 -22.37 26.29 -34.81
N SER A 60 -21.96 25.20 -35.46
CA SER A 60 -21.01 25.20 -36.58
C SER A 60 -21.67 25.59 -37.91
N GLU A 61 -22.22 26.81 -37.99
CA GLU A 61 -23.05 27.30 -39.11
C GLU A 61 -22.41 27.11 -40.50
N GLU A 62 -21.11 27.35 -40.65
CA GLU A 62 -20.39 27.17 -41.92
C GLU A 62 -20.38 25.70 -42.36
N VAL A 63 -20.13 24.77 -41.43
CA VAL A 63 -20.13 23.33 -41.70
C VAL A 63 -21.52 22.85 -42.06
N ILE A 64 -22.54 23.29 -41.32
CA ILE A 64 -23.95 22.97 -41.58
C ILE A 64 -24.35 23.48 -42.96
N GLY A 65 -24.17 24.77 -43.25
CA GLY A 65 -24.54 25.36 -44.53
C GLY A 65 -23.82 24.74 -45.72
N LYS A 66 -22.54 24.36 -45.55
CA LYS A 66 -21.73 23.69 -46.58
C LYS A 66 -22.20 22.29 -46.91
N GLU A 67 -22.63 21.50 -45.93
CA GLU A 67 -23.10 20.12 -46.17
C GLU A 67 -24.58 20.09 -46.57
N VAL A 68 -25.42 20.96 -46.00
CA VAL A 68 -26.80 21.19 -46.47
C VAL A 68 -26.82 21.55 -47.95
N ALA A 69 -25.92 22.43 -48.41
CA ALA A 69 -25.85 22.84 -49.81
C ALA A 69 -25.44 21.72 -50.81
N LYS A 70 -25.13 20.50 -50.32
CA LYS A 70 -24.86 19.30 -51.14
C LYS A 70 -25.96 18.24 -51.03
N ALA A 71 -26.89 18.39 -50.11
CA ALA A 71 -27.89 17.38 -49.77
C ALA A 71 -29.21 17.63 -50.53
N ASP A 72 -29.88 16.54 -50.91
CA ASP A 72 -31.23 16.58 -51.46
C ASP A 72 -32.28 16.63 -50.34
N ILE A 73 -31.95 16.04 -49.17
CA ILE A 73 -32.80 15.94 -47.99
C ILE A 73 -31.98 16.25 -46.73
N VAL A 74 -32.49 17.16 -45.90
CA VAL A 74 -31.94 17.48 -44.57
C VAL A 74 -32.82 16.90 -43.48
N PHE A 75 -32.25 16.03 -42.63
CA PHE A 75 -32.88 15.55 -41.41
C PHE A 75 -32.26 16.26 -40.20
N HIS A 76 -33.09 17.04 -39.50
CA HIS A 76 -32.65 17.89 -38.38
C HIS A 76 -33.11 17.29 -37.05
N PHE A 77 -32.15 16.69 -36.33
CA PHE A 77 -32.29 16.08 -35.00
C PHE A 77 -31.26 16.66 -34.00
N ALA A 78 -31.45 16.32 -32.72
CA ALA A 78 -30.68 16.70 -31.52
C ALA A 78 -30.78 18.18 -31.15
N ASN A 79 -31.61 18.45 -30.14
CA ASN A 79 -32.01 19.78 -29.66
C ASN A 79 -32.56 20.70 -30.76
N SER A 80 -32.91 20.16 -31.93
CA SER A 80 -33.42 20.90 -33.10
C SER A 80 -34.58 21.82 -32.75
N ALA A 81 -35.47 21.40 -31.86
CA ALA A 81 -36.61 22.16 -31.37
C ALA A 81 -36.24 23.41 -30.52
N ASP A 82 -34.99 23.50 -30.03
CA ASP A 82 -34.49 24.58 -29.16
C ASP A 82 -33.25 25.29 -29.74
N ASP A 83 -32.79 24.89 -30.94
CA ASP A 83 -31.49 25.27 -31.50
C ASP A 83 -31.62 26.21 -32.70
N GLU A 84 -31.62 27.51 -32.41
CA GLU A 84 -31.80 28.56 -33.41
C GLU A 84 -30.65 28.68 -34.44
N PRO A 85 -29.36 28.54 -34.08
CA PRO A 85 -28.25 28.64 -35.04
C PRO A 85 -28.32 27.58 -36.14
N SER A 86 -28.52 26.29 -35.78
CA SER A 86 -28.60 25.23 -36.80
C SER A 86 -29.82 25.40 -37.70
N ALA A 87 -30.96 25.81 -37.15
CA ALA A 87 -32.17 26.11 -37.94
C ALA A 87 -31.96 27.26 -38.94
N LYS A 88 -31.30 28.34 -38.52
CA LYS A 88 -30.94 29.48 -39.38
C LYS A 88 -29.96 29.07 -40.48
N ALA A 89 -28.92 28.29 -40.15
CA ALA A 89 -27.94 27.81 -41.11
C ALA A 89 -28.56 26.89 -42.18
N ILE A 90 -29.45 25.97 -41.79
CA ILE A 90 -30.20 25.11 -42.72
C ILE A 90 -31.10 25.96 -43.63
N SER A 91 -31.90 26.87 -43.06
CA SER A 91 -32.80 27.76 -43.82
C SER A 91 -32.06 28.61 -44.85
N ALA A 92 -30.94 29.24 -44.45
CA ALA A 92 -30.13 30.11 -45.30
C ALA A 92 -29.40 29.37 -46.44
N ALA A 93 -29.17 28.06 -46.29
CA ALA A 93 -28.59 27.20 -47.32
C ALA A 93 -29.67 26.63 -48.26
N LEU A 94 -30.77 26.08 -47.72
CA LEU A 94 -31.87 25.51 -48.51
C LEU A 94 -32.58 26.55 -49.37
N THR A 95 -32.78 27.78 -48.89
CA THR A 95 -33.36 28.87 -49.71
C THR A 95 -32.57 29.08 -51.02
N LYS A 96 -31.23 28.95 -50.96
CA LYS A 96 -30.33 29.09 -52.10
C LYS A 96 -30.33 27.86 -53.02
N THR A 97 -30.37 26.66 -52.46
CA THR A 97 -30.20 25.40 -53.22
C THR A 97 -31.51 24.73 -53.64
N GLY A 98 -32.53 24.74 -52.78
CA GLY A 98 -33.72 23.90 -52.89
C GLY A 98 -33.54 22.57 -52.16
N GLY A 99 -34.61 21.78 -52.04
CA GLY A 99 -34.58 20.44 -51.43
C GLY A 99 -35.64 20.23 -50.36
N PHE A 100 -35.44 19.23 -49.51
CA PHE A 100 -36.36 18.87 -48.43
C PHE A 100 -35.76 19.11 -47.04
N TRP A 101 -36.57 19.57 -46.09
CA TRP A 101 -36.21 19.69 -44.68
C TRP A 101 -37.21 18.93 -43.82
N ILE A 102 -36.75 17.87 -43.16
CA ILE A 102 -37.53 17.10 -42.19
C ILE A 102 -36.98 17.46 -40.81
N HIS A 103 -37.75 18.24 -40.07
CA HIS A 103 -37.39 18.82 -38.78
C HIS A 103 -38.03 18.05 -37.61
N THR A 104 -37.33 17.99 -36.49
CA THR A 104 -37.85 17.40 -35.24
C THR A 104 -38.13 18.48 -34.21
N SER A 105 -39.41 18.76 -34.01
CA SER A 105 -39.93 19.54 -32.89
C SER A 105 -40.23 18.59 -31.71
N GLY A 106 -41.15 18.92 -30.81
CA GLY A 106 -41.60 18.01 -29.76
C GLY A 106 -42.89 18.47 -29.08
N SER A 107 -43.71 17.51 -28.61
CA SER A 107 -45.07 17.82 -28.09
C SER A 107 -45.09 18.66 -26.79
N TYR A 108 -43.92 19.03 -26.25
CA TYR A 108 -43.81 20.04 -25.20
C TYR A 108 -44.38 21.41 -25.65
N ILE A 109 -44.40 21.69 -26.97
CA ILE A 109 -45.03 22.88 -27.56
C ILE A 109 -46.54 23.01 -27.22
N ILE A 110 -47.25 21.89 -27.10
CA ILE A 110 -48.68 21.86 -26.73
C ILE A 110 -48.94 21.76 -25.22
N THR A 111 -47.91 21.81 -24.36
CA THR A 111 -48.08 21.75 -22.89
C THR A 111 -48.09 23.14 -22.24
N ARG A 112 -48.36 24.19 -23.03
CA ARG A 112 -48.40 25.59 -22.57
C ARG A 112 -49.44 25.86 -21.48
N PRO A 113 -50.69 25.32 -21.51
CA PRO A 113 -51.69 25.60 -20.48
C PRO A 113 -51.21 25.31 -19.06
N ASN A 114 -50.61 24.12 -18.82
CA ASN A 114 -50.05 23.79 -17.50
C ASN A 114 -48.93 24.74 -17.06
N GLN A 115 -48.07 25.17 -17.99
CA GLN A 115 -46.94 26.06 -17.70
C GLN A 115 -47.39 27.49 -17.39
N SER A 116 -48.40 28.01 -18.11
CA SER A 116 -48.93 29.37 -17.91
C SER A 116 -49.74 29.52 -16.61
N PHE A 117 -50.21 28.42 -16.02
CA PHE A 117 -51.00 28.41 -14.78
C PHE A 117 -50.35 27.65 -13.61
N ASP A 118 -49.12 27.15 -13.78
CA ASP A 118 -48.36 26.34 -12.81
C ASP A 118 -49.10 25.08 -12.31
N THR A 119 -49.92 24.48 -13.17
CA THR A 119 -50.83 23.36 -12.83
C THR A 119 -50.26 22.00 -13.22
N TYR A 120 -49.56 21.34 -12.30
CA TYR A 120 -48.97 19.99 -12.51
C TYR A 120 -49.81 18.86 -11.88
N GLY A 121 -49.84 17.71 -12.54
CA GLY A 121 -50.44 16.47 -12.01
C GLY A 121 -51.91 16.24 -12.37
N TYR A 122 -52.46 17.03 -13.29
CA TYR A 122 -53.86 16.99 -13.73
C TYR A 122 -53.96 16.99 -15.27
N ASP A 123 -55.03 16.40 -15.80
CA ASP A 123 -55.45 16.63 -17.18
C ASP A 123 -56.09 18.03 -17.28
N ASP A 124 -55.66 18.84 -18.25
CA ASP A 124 -56.20 20.18 -18.54
C ASP A 124 -57.39 20.15 -19.51
N GLY A 125 -57.66 19.00 -20.15
CA GLY A 125 -58.72 18.78 -21.12
C GLY A 125 -58.29 19.01 -22.58
N GLU A 126 -57.23 19.78 -22.81
CA GLU A 126 -56.82 20.25 -24.14
C GLU A 126 -56.26 19.13 -25.02
N SER A 127 -56.62 19.09 -26.30
CA SER A 127 -56.19 18.04 -27.23
C SER A 127 -56.16 18.53 -28.67
N TYR A 128 -55.05 18.26 -29.35
CA TYR A 128 -54.79 18.72 -30.72
C TYR A 128 -54.78 17.55 -31.73
N ASP A 129 -54.90 17.85 -33.03
CA ASP A 129 -54.71 16.88 -34.12
C ASP A 129 -53.96 17.48 -35.31
N ASP A 130 -53.24 16.63 -36.05
CA ASP A 130 -52.38 17.06 -37.16
C ASP A 130 -53.10 17.16 -38.52
N TRP A 131 -54.41 17.00 -38.59
CA TRP A 131 -55.19 16.85 -39.82
C TRP A 131 -56.19 17.98 -40.05
N ASP A 132 -57.21 18.08 -39.18
CA ASP A 132 -58.24 19.13 -39.25
C ASP A 132 -57.85 20.31 -38.33
N GLY A 133 -57.35 20.02 -37.12
CA GLY A 133 -56.80 20.99 -36.16
C GLY A 133 -55.41 21.56 -36.50
N ILE A 134 -54.85 21.28 -37.69
CA ILE A 134 -53.47 21.71 -38.06
C ILE A 134 -53.26 23.23 -38.00
N THR A 135 -54.30 24.02 -38.24
CA THR A 135 -54.24 25.48 -38.11
C THR A 135 -53.89 25.89 -36.68
N GLU A 136 -54.43 25.21 -35.67
CA GLU A 136 -54.23 25.54 -34.25
C GLU A 136 -52.79 25.26 -33.82
N LEU A 137 -52.24 24.10 -34.22
CA LEU A 137 -50.83 23.76 -34.07
C LEU A 137 -49.91 24.78 -34.74
N THR A 138 -50.23 25.19 -35.98
CA THR A 138 -49.42 26.14 -36.74
C THR A 138 -49.64 27.60 -36.33
N SER A 139 -50.67 27.91 -35.52
CA SER A 139 -50.97 29.25 -34.98
C SER A 139 -50.67 29.42 -33.48
N LEU A 140 -49.98 28.47 -32.83
CA LEU A 140 -49.65 28.57 -31.40
C LEU A 140 -48.91 29.89 -31.06
N PRO A 141 -49.14 30.49 -29.87
CA PRO A 141 -48.49 31.73 -29.46
C PRO A 141 -46.95 31.63 -29.35
N ASP A 142 -46.27 32.75 -29.55
CA ASP A 142 -44.80 32.83 -29.65
C ASP A 142 -44.05 32.45 -28.35
N ASP A 143 -44.74 32.44 -27.21
CA ASP A 143 -44.22 31.98 -25.91
C ASP A 143 -44.42 30.47 -25.65
N ALA A 144 -45.01 29.73 -26.60
CA ALA A 144 -45.07 28.27 -26.53
C ALA A 144 -43.66 27.65 -26.71
N PRO A 145 -43.31 26.56 -25.99
CA PRO A 145 -42.01 25.91 -26.14
C PRO A 145 -41.71 25.50 -27.58
N HIS A 146 -40.45 25.56 -28.01
CA HIS A 146 -39.98 25.22 -29.37
C HIS A 146 -40.53 26.09 -30.53
N ARG A 147 -41.56 26.90 -30.30
CA ARG A 147 -42.29 27.66 -31.33
C ARG A 147 -41.41 28.57 -32.19
N GLY A 148 -40.35 29.13 -31.62
CA GLY A 148 -39.38 29.94 -32.35
C GLY A 148 -38.76 29.20 -33.54
N ILE A 149 -38.46 27.90 -33.39
CA ILE A 149 -37.87 27.09 -34.47
C ILE A 149 -38.92 26.60 -35.46
N ASP A 150 -40.08 26.15 -34.98
CA ASP A 150 -41.22 25.80 -35.84
C ASP A 150 -41.57 26.94 -36.81
N LYS A 151 -41.52 28.20 -36.35
CA LYS A 151 -41.72 29.39 -37.20
C LYS A 151 -40.64 29.57 -38.27
N ILE A 152 -39.36 29.28 -37.97
CA ILE A 152 -38.27 29.31 -38.97
C ILE A 152 -38.47 28.22 -40.04
N VAL A 153 -38.84 27.00 -39.61
CA VAL A 153 -39.07 25.85 -40.51
C VAL A 153 -40.28 26.10 -41.43
N LEU A 154 -41.38 26.62 -40.89
CA LEU A 154 -42.57 26.98 -41.68
C LEU A 154 -42.27 28.13 -42.66
N ALA A 155 -41.61 29.20 -42.20
CA ALA A 155 -41.26 30.36 -43.05
C ALA A 155 -40.22 30.06 -44.15
N THR A 156 -39.51 28.93 -44.06
CA THR A 156 -38.60 28.43 -45.10
C THR A 156 -39.34 27.66 -46.21
N GLY A 157 -40.59 27.24 -45.97
CA GLY A 157 -41.42 26.49 -46.92
C GLY A 157 -41.76 27.29 -48.17
N SER A 158 -41.55 26.69 -49.35
CA SER A 158 -41.83 27.29 -50.65
C SER A 158 -42.03 26.21 -51.73
N ASP A 159 -42.26 26.61 -52.98
CA ASP A 159 -42.27 25.66 -54.11
C ASP A 159 -40.92 24.98 -54.34
N LYS A 160 -39.82 25.63 -53.90
CA LYS A 160 -38.43 25.18 -54.09
C LYS A 160 -37.86 24.43 -52.88
N VAL A 161 -38.36 24.71 -51.68
CA VAL A 161 -37.95 24.06 -50.42
C VAL A 161 -39.19 23.48 -49.74
N LYS A 162 -39.24 22.16 -49.61
CA LYS A 162 -40.37 21.46 -48.99
C LYS A 162 -40.05 21.10 -47.55
N THR A 163 -40.74 21.73 -46.60
CA THR A 163 -40.48 21.51 -45.16
C THR A 163 -41.53 20.61 -44.53
N ALA A 164 -41.14 19.83 -43.52
CA ALA A 164 -42.03 19.02 -42.70
C ALA A 164 -41.54 19.03 -41.25
N ILE A 165 -42.46 19.20 -40.30
CA ILE A 165 -42.22 19.16 -38.86
C ILE A 165 -42.81 17.87 -38.33
N VAL A 166 -41.97 17.02 -37.75
CA VAL A 166 -42.40 15.86 -36.97
C VAL A 166 -42.36 16.26 -35.50
N CYS A 167 -43.50 16.11 -34.82
CA CYS A 167 -43.72 16.47 -33.43
C CYS A 167 -44.02 15.18 -32.63
N PRO A 168 -42.98 14.49 -32.14
CA PRO A 168 -43.14 13.31 -31.30
C PRO A 168 -43.50 13.69 -29.85
N PRO A 169 -44.24 12.83 -29.12
CA PRO A 169 -44.54 13.01 -27.71
C PRO A 169 -43.51 12.27 -26.84
N THR A 170 -43.91 11.56 -25.77
CA THR A 170 -42.93 10.82 -24.94
C THR A 170 -42.29 9.68 -25.72
N ILE A 171 -41.03 9.87 -26.12
CA ILE A 171 -40.24 8.87 -26.85
C ILE A 171 -39.61 7.87 -25.88
N HIS A 172 -39.81 6.58 -26.11
CA HIS A 172 -39.34 5.50 -25.24
C HIS A 172 -38.78 4.30 -26.02
N GLY A 173 -38.48 3.19 -25.32
CA GLY A 173 -37.75 2.05 -25.87
C GLY A 173 -36.22 2.21 -25.85
N VAL A 174 -35.52 1.19 -26.32
CA VAL A 174 -34.05 1.17 -26.46
C VAL A 174 -33.67 1.39 -27.92
N GLY A 175 -32.95 2.48 -28.19
CA GLY A 175 -32.48 2.85 -29.52
C GLY A 175 -31.36 1.93 -30.04
N ARG A 176 -31.10 1.98 -31.34
CA ARG A 176 -30.12 1.13 -32.05
C ARG A 176 -28.89 1.92 -32.55
N GLY A 177 -28.83 3.22 -32.24
CA GLY A 177 -27.75 4.13 -32.62
C GLY A 177 -26.42 3.94 -31.88
N PRO A 178 -25.36 4.66 -32.30
CA PRO A 178 -23.96 4.38 -31.94
C PRO A 178 -23.47 5.06 -30.65
N ASP A 179 -24.33 5.78 -29.93
CA ASP A 179 -23.95 6.56 -28.74
C ASP A 179 -25.09 6.60 -27.71
N ASN A 180 -25.93 7.65 -27.67
CA ASN A 180 -27.09 7.64 -26.77
C ASN A 180 -28.19 6.70 -27.30
N ARG A 181 -28.59 5.73 -26.46
CA ARG A 181 -29.60 4.70 -26.78
C ARG A 181 -30.84 4.72 -25.88
N HIS A 182 -31.00 5.72 -25.00
CA HIS A 182 -32.08 5.75 -23.99
C HIS A 182 -32.89 7.06 -23.99
N SER A 183 -34.12 6.97 -23.48
CA SER A 183 -35.07 8.08 -23.34
C SER A 183 -34.57 9.18 -22.38
N ALA A 184 -35.13 10.39 -22.49
CA ALA A 184 -34.87 11.47 -21.55
C ALA A 184 -35.86 11.49 -20.37
N GLN A 185 -37.16 11.33 -20.63
CA GLN A 185 -38.19 11.54 -19.59
C GLN A 185 -38.25 10.38 -18.59
N ALA A 186 -38.47 9.14 -19.07
CA ALA A 186 -38.61 7.97 -18.19
C ALA A 186 -37.32 7.69 -17.37
N ASN A 187 -36.16 7.74 -18.02
CA ASN A 187 -34.85 7.57 -17.37
C ASN A 187 -34.58 8.62 -16.28
N ARG A 188 -34.84 9.91 -16.53
CA ARG A 188 -34.63 10.94 -15.51
C ARG A 188 -35.59 10.78 -14.32
N SER A 189 -36.82 10.31 -14.56
CA SER A 189 -37.75 10.00 -13.48
C SER A 189 -37.30 8.80 -12.64
N ALA A 190 -36.76 7.74 -13.26
CA ALA A 190 -36.17 6.61 -12.54
C ALA A 190 -34.89 7.00 -11.76
N GLU A 191 -33.98 7.78 -12.37
CA GLU A 191 -32.83 8.36 -11.69
C GLU A 191 -33.25 9.24 -10.50
N GLY A 192 -34.33 10.02 -10.64
CA GLY A 192 -34.94 10.81 -9.57
C GLY A 192 -35.39 9.97 -8.37
N VAL A 193 -36.20 8.93 -8.62
CA VAL A 193 -36.68 7.99 -7.58
C VAL A 193 -35.51 7.26 -6.90
N LEU A 194 -34.55 6.76 -7.67
CA LEU A 194 -33.40 6.00 -7.14
C LEU A 194 -32.39 6.85 -6.35
N ARG A 195 -32.25 8.14 -6.68
CA ARG A 195 -31.43 9.10 -5.91
C ARG A 195 -32.11 9.53 -4.62
N ASN A 196 -33.42 9.79 -4.67
CA ASN A 196 -34.20 10.22 -3.51
C ASN A 196 -34.61 9.07 -2.57
N LYS A 197 -34.51 7.83 -3.04
CA LYS A 197 -34.89 6.60 -2.32
C LYS A 197 -36.38 6.50 -1.94
N LYS A 198 -37.24 7.23 -2.66
CA LYS A 198 -38.70 7.26 -2.51
C LYS A 198 -39.40 7.48 -3.84
N GLY A 199 -40.61 6.95 -3.98
CA GLY A 199 -41.49 7.25 -5.11
C GLY A 199 -42.02 8.68 -5.03
N LEU A 200 -42.18 9.34 -6.18
CA LEU A 200 -42.61 10.73 -6.29
C LEU A 200 -43.67 10.88 -7.40
N ILE A 201 -44.66 11.76 -7.20
CA ILE A 201 -45.74 12.01 -8.17
C ILE A 201 -46.20 13.48 -8.11
N PHE A 202 -46.44 14.11 -9.27
CA PHE A 202 -47.02 15.46 -9.32
C PHE A 202 -48.52 15.42 -9.00
N GLY A 203 -49.01 16.26 -8.09
CA GLY A 203 -50.45 16.48 -7.87
C GLY A 203 -51.25 15.19 -7.59
N GLU A 204 -52.13 14.77 -8.51
CA GLU A 204 -52.78 13.45 -8.46
C GLU A 204 -52.16 12.42 -9.43
N GLY A 205 -51.30 12.87 -10.34
CA GLY A 205 -50.69 12.09 -11.42
C GLY A 205 -51.66 11.76 -12.56
N LYS A 206 -52.75 12.51 -12.68
CA LYS A 206 -53.78 12.36 -13.72
C LYS A 206 -53.43 13.06 -15.03
N ASN A 207 -52.25 13.68 -15.12
CA ASN A 207 -51.78 14.32 -16.34
C ASN A 207 -51.44 13.28 -17.42
N VAL A 208 -51.94 13.51 -18.62
CA VAL A 208 -51.95 12.53 -19.72
C VAL A 208 -50.95 12.94 -20.79
N TRP A 209 -50.11 12.00 -21.25
CA TRP A 209 -49.24 12.20 -22.41
C TRP A 209 -49.53 11.14 -23.47
N HIS A 210 -49.26 11.48 -24.73
CA HIS A 210 -49.09 10.48 -25.78
C HIS A 210 -47.67 9.89 -25.74
N GLN A 211 -47.48 8.67 -26.25
CA GLN A 211 -46.17 7.99 -26.31
C GLN A 211 -45.81 7.61 -27.74
N VAL A 212 -44.53 7.35 -28.00
CA VAL A 212 -44.08 6.63 -29.19
C VAL A 212 -42.80 5.87 -28.92
N HIS A 213 -42.71 4.62 -29.39
CA HIS A 213 -41.47 3.86 -29.29
C HIS A 213 -40.48 4.35 -30.36
N VAL A 214 -39.21 4.53 -30.00
CA VAL A 214 -38.20 5.17 -30.87
C VAL A 214 -38.05 4.47 -32.24
N HIS A 215 -38.24 3.14 -32.31
CA HIS A 215 -38.24 2.42 -33.59
C HIS A 215 -39.43 2.79 -34.50
N ASP A 216 -40.66 2.85 -33.97
CA ASP A 216 -41.83 3.24 -34.78
C ASP A 216 -41.66 4.70 -35.27
N LEU A 217 -41.11 5.57 -34.42
CA LEU A 217 -40.79 6.95 -34.78
C LEU A 217 -39.73 7.02 -35.91
N SER A 218 -38.65 6.24 -35.83
CA SER A 218 -37.65 6.13 -36.90
C SER A 218 -38.27 5.69 -38.23
N ASP A 219 -39.23 4.76 -38.20
CA ASP A 219 -39.93 4.27 -39.39
C ASP A 219 -40.77 5.38 -40.07
N LEU A 220 -41.31 6.35 -39.30
CA LEU A 220 -41.98 7.54 -39.85
C LEU A 220 -40.99 8.48 -40.57
N TYR A 221 -39.83 8.77 -39.97
CA TYR A 221 -38.80 9.59 -40.63
C TYR A 221 -38.29 8.94 -41.93
N VAL A 222 -38.18 7.61 -41.96
CA VAL A 222 -37.83 6.87 -43.18
C VAL A 222 -38.92 7.01 -44.24
N ALA A 223 -40.21 6.89 -43.88
CA ALA A 223 -41.32 7.07 -44.81
C ALA A 223 -41.41 8.51 -45.38
N LEU A 224 -41.12 9.53 -44.56
CA LEU A 224 -40.98 10.92 -45.02
C LEU A 224 -39.79 11.10 -45.98
N GLY A 225 -38.67 10.40 -45.73
CA GLY A 225 -37.54 10.35 -46.65
C GLY A 225 -37.91 9.72 -48.00
N GLU A 226 -38.63 8.59 -47.99
CA GLU A 226 -39.11 7.90 -49.20
C GLU A 226 -40.07 8.79 -50.02
N ALA A 227 -40.93 9.54 -49.34
CA ALA A 227 -41.78 10.55 -49.97
C ALA A 227 -40.96 11.71 -50.57
N ALA A 228 -39.95 12.21 -49.88
CA ALA A 228 -39.05 13.27 -50.38
C ALA A 228 -38.26 12.82 -51.62
N VAL A 229 -37.68 11.62 -51.62
CA VAL A 229 -37.02 11.02 -52.80
C VAL A 229 -37.99 10.91 -53.98
N SER A 230 -39.27 10.68 -53.71
CA SER A 230 -40.36 10.66 -54.69
C SER A 230 -40.88 12.05 -55.09
N GLY A 231 -40.07 13.11 -54.95
CA GLY A 231 -40.43 14.50 -55.28
C GLY A 231 -41.47 15.14 -54.34
N GLY A 232 -41.79 14.47 -53.24
CA GLY A 232 -42.81 14.83 -52.26
C GLY A 232 -43.83 13.71 -52.01
N GLY A 233 -43.99 12.77 -52.96
CA GLY A 233 -44.80 11.56 -52.80
C GLY A 233 -46.25 11.82 -52.37
N ALA A 234 -46.76 10.98 -51.46
CA ALA A 234 -48.06 11.15 -50.82
C ALA A 234 -48.03 12.08 -49.59
N ALA A 235 -46.85 12.53 -49.16
CA ALA A 235 -46.69 13.43 -48.02
C ALA A 235 -47.17 14.85 -48.34
N THR A 236 -47.73 15.53 -47.35
CA THR A 236 -47.94 16.99 -47.38
C THR A 236 -46.75 17.72 -46.75
N TRP A 237 -46.51 18.95 -47.21
CA TRP A 237 -45.32 19.75 -46.91
C TRP A 237 -45.71 21.20 -46.61
N ASN A 238 -44.74 22.01 -46.17
CA ASN A 238 -44.86 23.43 -45.82
C ASN A 238 -45.96 23.64 -44.75
N GLU A 239 -46.93 24.53 -44.98
CA GLU A 239 -48.06 24.79 -44.08
C GLU A 239 -48.87 23.53 -43.70
N LYS A 240 -48.87 22.50 -44.56
CA LYS A 240 -49.55 21.22 -44.32
C LYS A 240 -48.57 20.09 -43.95
N GLY A 241 -47.33 20.44 -43.65
CA GLY A 241 -46.24 19.52 -43.32
C GLY A 241 -46.08 19.20 -41.84
N TYR A 242 -47.09 19.42 -41.00
CA TYR A 242 -47.04 19.13 -39.56
C TYR A 242 -47.55 17.71 -39.28
N TYR A 243 -46.77 16.89 -38.57
CA TYR A 243 -47.07 15.48 -38.28
C TYR A 243 -46.95 15.20 -36.77
N LEU A 244 -48.02 14.74 -36.14
CA LEU A 244 -47.99 14.25 -34.76
C LEU A 244 -47.69 12.74 -34.77
N ALA A 245 -46.67 12.32 -34.03
CA ALA A 245 -46.10 10.97 -34.15
C ALA A 245 -46.34 10.13 -32.88
N GLU A 246 -47.56 9.62 -32.69
CA GLU A 246 -47.97 8.88 -31.48
C GLU A 246 -48.39 7.42 -31.70
N ASN A 247 -48.38 6.66 -30.61
CA ASN A 247 -48.88 5.30 -30.44
C ASN A 247 -49.68 5.18 -29.11
N GLY A 248 -50.76 5.97 -29.01
CA GLY A 248 -51.67 5.97 -27.86
C GLY A 248 -51.19 6.81 -26.65
N SER A 249 -52.03 6.85 -25.62
CA SER A 249 -51.89 7.68 -24.42
C SER A 249 -51.56 6.89 -23.15
N PHE A 250 -51.06 7.59 -22.13
CA PHE A 250 -50.83 7.08 -20.78
C PHE A 250 -50.91 8.20 -19.73
N GLU A 251 -51.18 7.83 -18.48
CA GLU A 251 -51.09 8.73 -17.31
C GLU A 251 -49.68 8.68 -16.71
N TRP A 252 -49.04 9.83 -16.49
CA TRP A 252 -47.71 9.86 -15.85
C TRP A 252 -47.73 9.29 -14.42
N GLY A 253 -48.85 9.41 -13.70
CA GLY A 253 -49.03 8.81 -12.39
C GLY A 253 -48.93 7.28 -12.39
N GLN A 254 -49.33 6.61 -13.47
CA GLN A 254 -49.17 5.15 -13.60
C GLN A 254 -47.70 4.78 -13.83
N ILE A 255 -46.99 5.54 -14.67
CA ILE A 255 -45.55 5.34 -14.94
C ILE A 255 -44.71 5.56 -13.68
N LEU A 256 -44.95 6.64 -12.94
CA LEU A 256 -44.19 6.96 -11.72
C LEU A 256 -44.44 5.95 -10.59
N ARG A 257 -45.69 5.47 -10.43
CA ARG A 257 -46.01 4.35 -9.52
C ARG A 257 -45.36 3.04 -9.98
N GLY A 258 -45.29 2.78 -11.29
CA GLY A 258 -44.58 1.62 -11.84
C GLY A 258 -43.08 1.63 -11.53
N ILE A 259 -42.43 2.78 -11.71
CA ILE A 259 -41.02 3.01 -11.38
C ILE A 259 -40.77 2.78 -9.88
N ALA A 260 -41.57 3.41 -9.01
CA ALA A 260 -41.44 3.26 -7.55
C ALA A 260 -41.65 1.81 -7.10
N LYS A 261 -42.71 1.15 -7.60
CA LYS A 261 -43.00 -0.25 -7.30
C LYS A 261 -41.85 -1.18 -7.71
N TYR A 262 -41.36 -1.09 -8.95
CA TYR A 262 -40.28 -1.97 -9.41
C TYR A 262 -38.96 -1.71 -8.66
N ALA A 263 -38.62 -0.43 -8.40
CA ALA A 263 -37.47 -0.08 -7.58
C ALA A 263 -37.56 -0.62 -6.14
N HIS A 264 -38.78 -0.73 -5.58
CA HIS A 264 -39.01 -1.36 -4.28
C HIS A 264 -38.93 -2.89 -4.34
N GLU A 265 -39.48 -3.53 -5.38
CA GLU A 265 -39.38 -4.99 -5.60
C GLU A 265 -37.93 -5.46 -5.75
N GLN A 266 -37.06 -4.66 -6.38
CA GLN A 266 -35.61 -4.91 -6.40
C GLN A 266 -34.90 -4.52 -5.10
N GLY A 267 -35.57 -3.83 -4.17
CA GLY A 267 -35.01 -3.34 -2.93
C GLY A 267 -33.97 -2.22 -3.10
N TYR A 268 -34.14 -1.39 -4.14
CA TYR A 268 -33.37 -0.15 -4.32
C TYR A 268 -33.96 1.00 -3.49
N ILE A 269 -35.28 0.97 -3.21
CA ILE A 269 -35.98 1.94 -2.35
C ILE A 269 -36.82 1.26 -1.25
N ALA A 270 -37.04 1.97 -0.13
CA ALA A 270 -37.60 1.39 1.10
C ALA A 270 -39.12 1.10 1.04
N SER A 271 -39.87 1.86 0.24
CA SER A 271 -41.30 1.66 -0.02
C SER A 271 -41.60 1.89 -1.49
N GLY A 272 -42.57 1.16 -2.05
CA GLY A 272 -43.09 1.36 -3.41
C GLY A 272 -44.18 2.42 -3.52
N GLU A 273 -44.55 3.06 -2.40
CA GLU A 273 -45.50 4.17 -2.37
C GLU A 273 -44.91 5.45 -2.99
N VAL A 274 -45.79 6.39 -3.38
CA VAL A 274 -45.42 7.65 -4.02
C VAL A 274 -45.89 8.84 -3.19
N GLU A 275 -44.96 9.73 -2.86
CA GLU A 275 -45.26 11.02 -2.23
C GLU A 275 -45.67 12.06 -3.27
N LYS A 276 -46.69 12.86 -2.96
CA LYS A 276 -47.11 14.00 -3.79
C LYS A 276 -46.08 15.13 -3.67
N ILE A 277 -45.74 15.76 -4.78
CA ILE A 277 -44.90 16.97 -4.83
C ILE A 277 -45.53 18.06 -5.71
N ASP A 278 -45.17 19.32 -5.45
CA ASP A 278 -45.49 20.47 -6.30
C ASP A 278 -44.40 20.82 -7.34
N GLY A 279 -44.64 21.85 -8.16
CA GLY A 279 -43.72 22.30 -9.20
C GLY A 279 -42.42 22.93 -8.68
N SER A 280 -42.44 23.51 -7.47
CA SER A 280 -41.25 24.07 -6.82
C SER A 280 -40.38 22.96 -6.21
N GLU A 281 -41.01 21.98 -5.56
CA GLU A 281 -40.37 20.82 -4.94
C GLU A 281 -39.75 19.87 -5.97
N ALA A 282 -40.30 19.80 -7.19
CA ALA A 282 -39.79 18.93 -8.24
C ALA A 282 -38.37 19.28 -8.73
N LYS A 283 -37.86 20.49 -8.44
CA LYS A 283 -36.61 21.03 -8.99
C LYS A 283 -35.36 20.27 -8.50
N GLY A 284 -34.97 19.25 -9.25
CA GLY A 284 -33.87 18.32 -8.93
C GLY A 284 -34.33 16.92 -8.52
N HIS A 285 -35.65 16.71 -8.43
CA HIS A 285 -36.28 15.47 -7.98
C HIS A 285 -37.02 14.73 -9.12
N LEU A 286 -37.76 15.45 -9.97
CA LEU A 286 -38.38 14.94 -11.21
C LEU A 286 -38.32 15.99 -12.34
N PRO A 287 -38.39 15.61 -13.63
CA PRO A 287 -38.51 16.57 -14.72
C PRO A 287 -39.91 17.22 -14.73
N LEU A 288 -40.01 18.55 -14.71
CA LEU A 288 -41.31 19.28 -14.76
C LEU A 288 -42.20 18.84 -15.93
N THR A 289 -41.60 18.42 -17.04
CA THR A 289 -42.31 17.89 -18.23
C THR A 289 -43.16 16.64 -17.94
N VAL A 290 -42.90 15.90 -16.85
CA VAL A 290 -43.73 14.73 -16.47
C VAL A 290 -44.88 15.09 -15.53
N GLY A 291 -45.04 16.38 -15.21
CA GLY A 291 -46.18 16.94 -14.47
C GLY A 291 -47.23 17.61 -15.38
N THR A 292 -46.92 17.94 -16.63
CA THR A 292 -47.86 18.57 -17.58
C THR A 292 -48.64 17.52 -18.39
N THR A 293 -49.65 17.96 -19.16
CA THR A 293 -50.46 17.15 -20.09
C THR A 293 -50.09 17.49 -21.54
N SER A 294 -50.09 16.49 -22.42
CA SER A 294 -49.70 16.59 -23.83
C SER A 294 -50.45 15.58 -24.70
N LYS A 295 -51.62 15.98 -25.20
CA LYS A 295 -52.49 15.15 -26.07
C LYS A 295 -52.49 15.71 -27.49
N GLY A 296 -51.89 14.98 -28.41
CA GLY A 296 -51.80 15.35 -29.82
C GLY A 296 -51.94 14.13 -30.72
N THR A 297 -53.03 14.04 -31.49
CA THR A 297 -53.40 12.84 -32.24
C THR A 297 -52.85 12.86 -33.67
N GLY A 298 -52.19 11.77 -34.07
CA GLY A 298 -51.50 11.63 -35.36
C GLY A 298 -52.34 10.96 -36.43
N TYR A 299 -53.06 11.72 -37.25
CA TYR A 299 -53.83 11.19 -38.37
C TYR A 299 -53.08 11.26 -39.70
N ARG A 300 -52.28 12.32 -39.92
CA ARG A 300 -51.63 12.61 -41.21
C ARG A 300 -50.65 11.54 -41.63
N ALA A 301 -49.75 11.13 -40.72
CA ALA A 301 -48.80 10.05 -40.96
C ALA A 301 -49.51 8.72 -41.32
N ARG A 302 -50.59 8.39 -40.62
CA ARG A 302 -51.37 7.15 -40.81
C ARG A 302 -52.14 7.16 -42.14
N LYS A 303 -52.81 8.27 -42.45
CA LYS A 303 -53.60 8.46 -43.69
C LYS A 303 -52.74 8.55 -44.96
N LEU A 304 -51.60 9.23 -44.92
CA LEU A 304 -50.79 9.55 -46.11
C LEU A 304 -49.61 8.61 -46.35
N LEU A 305 -48.96 8.14 -45.28
CA LEU A 305 -47.72 7.34 -45.35
C LEU A 305 -47.94 5.87 -44.96
N GLN A 306 -49.18 5.49 -44.64
CA GLN A 306 -49.54 4.15 -44.12
C GLN A 306 -48.78 3.77 -42.83
N TRP A 307 -48.19 4.75 -42.15
CA TRP A 307 -47.40 4.56 -40.94
C TRP A 307 -48.28 3.99 -39.83
N THR A 308 -47.97 2.77 -39.41
CA THR A 308 -48.76 2.00 -38.43
C THR A 308 -47.83 1.61 -37.29
N PRO A 309 -47.73 2.42 -36.21
CA PRO A 309 -46.86 2.11 -35.08
C PRO A 309 -47.33 0.83 -34.37
N SER A 310 -46.37 0.08 -33.84
CA SER A 310 -46.53 -1.36 -33.59
C SER A 310 -45.86 -1.89 -32.33
N LYS A 311 -44.96 -1.11 -31.69
CA LYS A 311 -44.21 -1.59 -30.52
C LYS A 311 -45.05 -1.48 -29.25
N GLN A 312 -44.55 -2.15 -28.20
CA GLN A 312 -45.12 -2.13 -26.85
C GLN A 312 -45.16 -0.71 -26.26
N PRO A 313 -46.11 -0.40 -25.34
CA PRO A 313 -46.20 0.89 -24.66
C PRO A 313 -45.16 1.05 -23.54
N LEU A 314 -44.86 2.30 -23.15
CA LEU A 314 -43.83 2.68 -22.16
C LEU A 314 -43.91 1.91 -20.83
N ILE A 315 -45.12 1.57 -20.36
CA ILE A 315 -45.33 0.81 -19.12
C ILE A 315 -44.65 -0.59 -19.14
N LYS A 316 -44.29 -1.12 -20.33
CA LYS A 316 -43.52 -2.37 -20.48
C LYS A 316 -42.00 -2.19 -20.39
N ASP A 317 -41.49 -0.99 -20.66
CA ASP A 317 -40.04 -0.68 -20.64
C ASP A 317 -39.52 -0.38 -19.21
N ILE A 318 -40.42 -0.17 -18.25
CA ILE A 318 -40.08 0.29 -16.89
C ILE A 318 -39.03 -0.56 -16.15
N PRO A 319 -39.04 -1.92 -16.22
CA PRO A 319 -37.97 -2.72 -15.62
C PRO A 319 -36.59 -2.35 -16.18
N ASP A 320 -36.44 -2.31 -17.50
CA ASP A 320 -35.17 -2.00 -18.16
C ASP A 320 -34.70 -0.56 -17.85
N VAL A 321 -35.63 0.40 -17.79
CA VAL A 321 -35.34 1.79 -17.40
C VAL A 321 -34.82 1.87 -15.96
N VAL A 322 -35.42 1.16 -15.02
CA VAL A 322 -35.00 1.19 -13.60
C VAL A 322 -33.67 0.45 -13.40
N GLU A 323 -33.49 -0.74 -13.98
CA GLU A 323 -32.22 -1.49 -13.85
C GLU A 323 -31.04 -0.74 -14.47
N TRP A 324 -31.26 -0.08 -15.61
CA TRP A 324 -30.23 0.73 -16.27
C TRP A 324 -29.75 1.87 -15.37
N GLU A 325 -30.67 2.70 -14.85
CA GLU A 325 -30.32 3.80 -13.96
C GLU A 325 -29.77 3.31 -12.60
N ALA A 326 -30.28 2.20 -12.08
CA ALA A 326 -29.75 1.59 -10.85
C ALA A 326 -28.29 1.13 -11.02
N SER A 327 -27.96 0.50 -12.15
CA SER A 327 -26.58 0.08 -12.45
C SER A 327 -25.61 1.27 -12.58
N LYS A 328 -26.05 2.36 -13.24
CA LYS A 328 -25.33 3.64 -13.37
C LYS A 328 -25.13 4.34 -12.01
N LEU A 329 -26.08 4.19 -11.08
CA LEU A 329 -26.00 4.69 -9.70
C LEU A 329 -25.23 3.75 -8.75
N GLY A 330 -24.75 2.60 -9.23
CA GLY A 330 -23.92 1.67 -8.46
C GLY A 330 -24.67 0.67 -7.60
N TYR A 331 -25.98 0.49 -7.79
CA TYR A 331 -26.73 -0.59 -7.15
C TYR A 331 -26.27 -1.95 -7.74
N GLY A 332 -25.86 -2.88 -6.87
CA GLY A 332 -25.30 -4.17 -7.26
C GLY A 332 -26.38 -5.24 -7.49
N ARG A 333 -26.23 -6.02 -8.56
CA ARG A 333 -27.11 -7.18 -8.84
C ARG A 333 -27.01 -8.22 -7.72
N LYS A 334 -28.15 -8.54 -7.10
CA LYS A 334 -28.27 -9.63 -6.12
C LYS A 334 -28.03 -10.99 -6.80
N GLU A 335 -27.21 -11.84 -6.20
CA GLU A 335 -26.99 -13.23 -6.61
C GLU A 335 -27.17 -14.17 -5.41
N ARG A 336 -27.71 -15.36 -5.65
CA ARG A 336 -27.87 -16.38 -4.60
C ARG A 336 -26.52 -16.99 -4.25
N VAL A 337 -26.18 -17.00 -2.96
CA VAL A 337 -25.00 -17.71 -2.44
C VAL A 337 -25.09 -19.20 -2.80
N GLN A 338 -24.05 -19.71 -3.47
CA GLN A 338 -23.94 -21.10 -3.93
C GLN A 338 -22.61 -21.69 -3.44
N PHE A 339 -22.68 -22.80 -2.70
CA PHE A 339 -21.52 -23.48 -2.14
C PHE A 339 -20.50 -23.85 -3.23
N ASP A 340 -20.97 -24.52 -4.29
CA ASP A 340 -20.13 -25.03 -5.37
C ASP A 340 -19.45 -23.89 -6.14
N LYS A 341 -20.12 -22.75 -6.29
CA LYS A 341 -19.59 -21.57 -6.98
C LYS A 341 -18.41 -20.94 -6.22
N ILE A 342 -18.47 -20.92 -4.89
CA ILE A 342 -17.38 -20.45 -4.04
C ILE A 342 -16.25 -21.49 -4.01
N THR A 343 -16.58 -22.76 -3.77
CA THR A 343 -15.60 -23.87 -3.73
C THR A 343 -14.83 -24.00 -5.04
N ALA A 344 -15.51 -23.95 -6.19
CA ALA A 344 -14.87 -23.99 -7.50
C ALA A 344 -13.96 -22.79 -7.77
N ARG A 345 -14.24 -21.62 -7.17
CA ARG A 345 -13.36 -20.46 -7.25
C ARG A 345 -12.11 -20.63 -6.39
N VAL A 346 -12.25 -21.08 -5.14
CA VAL A 346 -11.11 -21.34 -4.25
C VAL A 346 -10.22 -22.45 -4.83
N SER A 347 -10.82 -23.54 -5.31
CA SER A 347 -10.12 -24.67 -5.93
C SER A 347 -9.26 -24.26 -7.14
N ARG A 348 -9.74 -23.33 -7.98
CA ARG A 348 -8.95 -22.78 -9.10
C ARG A 348 -7.68 -22.04 -8.66
N LEU A 349 -7.60 -21.60 -7.40
CA LEU A 349 -6.43 -20.94 -6.83
C LEU A 349 -5.50 -21.93 -6.09
N CYS A 350 -5.86 -23.21 -5.99
CA CYS A 350 -5.07 -24.25 -5.32
C CYS A 350 -4.01 -24.92 -6.22
N TYR A 351 -3.71 -24.36 -7.39
CA TYR A 351 -2.75 -24.95 -8.35
C TYR A 351 -1.35 -25.12 -7.74
N GLY A 352 -0.81 -26.34 -7.79
CA GLY A 352 0.52 -26.64 -7.23
C GLY A 352 0.64 -26.50 -5.71
N LEU A 353 -0.47 -26.48 -4.98
CA LEU A 353 -0.51 -26.68 -3.53
C LEU A 353 -0.79 -28.16 -3.23
N ASP A 354 -0.50 -28.60 -2.00
CA ASP A 354 -0.75 -29.98 -1.56
C ASP A 354 -2.26 -30.31 -1.54
N PRO A 355 -2.75 -31.28 -2.36
CA PRO A 355 -4.16 -31.64 -2.41
C PRO A 355 -4.62 -32.56 -1.25
N GLU A 356 -3.70 -33.16 -0.48
CA GLU A 356 -4.05 -33.94 0.72
C GLU A 356 -4.30 -33.01 1.92
N HIS A 357 -3.62 -31.86 1.98
CA HIS A 357 -3.66 -30.94 3.11
C HIS A 357 -4.45 -29.64 2.87
N VAL A 358 -4.71 -29.23 1.63
CA VAL A 358 -5.39 -27.95 1.31
C VAL A 358 -6.82 -28.18 0.79
N ASP A 359 -7.76 -28.37 1.71
CA ASP A 359 -9.18 -28.43 1.38
C ASP A 359 -9.81 -27.04 1.15
N ALA A 360 -10.40 -26.86 -0.04
CA ALA A 360 -11.17 -25.69 -0.45
C ALA A 360 -12.65 -25.73 0.01
N ALA A 361 -13.20 -26.91 0.27
CA ALA A 361 -14.55 -27.08 0.80
C ALA A 361 -14.62 -26.64 2.27
N ALA A 362 -13.64 -27.01 3.11
CA ALA A 362 -13.49 -26.54 4.49
C ALA A 362 -13.40 -25.01 4.60
N ILE A 363 -12.67 -24.33 3.70
CA ILE A 363 -12.71 -22.86 3.61
C ILE A 363 -14.14 -22.40 3.31
N THR A 364 -14.78 -22.98 2.29
CA THR A 364 -16.12 -22.56 1.86
C THR A 364 -17.18 -22.73 2.94
N GLN A 365 -17.14 -23.83 3.71
CA GLN A 365 -18.02 -24.05 4.87
C GLN A 365 -17.85 -22.96 5.93
N LYS A 366 -16.61 -22.66 6.34
CA LYS A 366 -16.29 -21.62 7.32
C LYS A 366 -16.73 -20.24 6.83
N VAL A 367 -16.42 -19.88 5.58
CA VAL A 367 -16.83 -18.61 4.97
C VAL A 367 -18.35 -18.44 4.98
N ILE A 368 -19.11 -19.47 4.59
CA ILE A 368 -20.58 -19.41 4.56
C ILE A 368 -21.18 -19.24 5.96
N SER A 369 -20.55 -19.77 7.01
CA SER A 369 -21.01 -19.53 8.39
C SER A 369 -20.89 -18.07 8.87
N GLY A 370 -20.05 -17.26 8.20
CA GLY A 370 -19.91 -15.82 8.45
C GLY A 370 -20.68 -14.91 7.47
N VAL A 371 -21.49 -15.47 6.56
CA VAL A 371 -22.21 -14.69 5.54
C VAL A 371 -23.57 -14.19 6.03
N TYR A 372 -23.77 -12.87 5.95
CA TYR A 372 -25.06 -12.21 6.16
C TYR A 372 -25.73 -11.81 4.84
N GLN A 373 -27.05 -11.61 4.87
CA GLN A 373 -27.81 -11.15 3.71
C GLN A 373 -27.38 -9.72 3.32
N GLY A 374 -26.90 -9.56 2.09
CA GLY A 374 -26.42 -8.27 1.57
C GLY A 374 -24.88 -8.12 1.55
N VAL A 375 -24.11 -9.12 2.00
CA VAL A 375 -22.65 -9.12 1.86
C VAL A 375 -22.23 -8.98 0.39
N THR A 376 -21.22 -8.16 0.11
CA THR A 376 -20.67 -7.99 -1.23
C THR A 376 -19.71 -9.12 -1.60
N THR A 377 -19.48 -9.33 -2.89
CA THR A 377 -18.48 -10.31 -3.37
C THR A 377 -17.04 -9.96 -2.96
N VAL A 378 -16.76 -8.69 -2.65
CA VAL A 378 -15.45 -8.21 -2.18
C VAL A 378 -15.23 -8.56 -0.71
N GLU A 379 -16.25 -8.39 0.14
CA GLU A 379 -16.22 -8.80 1.55
C GLU A 379 -16.14 -10.33 1.68
N LEU A 380 -16.90 -11.07 0.87
CA LEU A 380 -16.84 -12.53 0.79
C LEU A 380 -15.44 -13.03 0.42
N ASP A 381 -14.76 -12.38 -0.53
CA ASP A 381 -13.40 -12.71 -0.93
C ASP A 381 -12.37 -12.38 0.15
N ASN A 382 -12.55 -11.29 0.90
CA ASN A 382 -11.69 -10.95 2.04
C ASN A 382 -11.85 -11.96 3.17
N LEU A 383 -13.09 -12.30 3.53
CA LEU A 383 -13.40 -13.34 4.53
C LEU A 383 -12.81 -14.70 4.13
N ALA A 384 -12.83 -15.05 2.84
CA ALA A 384 -12.19 -16.27 2.34
C ALA A 384 -10.66 -16.23 2.42
N ALA A 385 -10.03 -15.08 2.14
CA ALA A 385 -8.59 -14.92 2.29
C ALA A 385 -8.15 -14.97 3.77
N GLU A 386 -8.92 -14.35 4.66
CA GLU A 386 -8.67 -14.34 6.11
C GLU A 386 -8.91 -15.71 6.74
N THR A 387 -9.98 -16.41 6.34
CA THR A 387 -10.23 -17.81 6.74
C THR A 387 -9.09 -18.75 6.31
N ALA A 388 -8.59 -18.60 5.08
CA ALA A 388 -7.42 -19.34 4.63
C ALA A 388 -6.16 -18.96 5.42
N ALA A 389 -5.94 -17.67 5.72
CA ALA A 389 -4.79 -17.23 6.53
C ALA A 389 -4.82 -17.81 7.95
N TYR A 390 -6.01 -17.95 8.57
CA TYR A 390 -6.15 -18.66 9.86
C TYR A 390 -5.79 -20.14 9.78
N MET A 391 -5.95 -20.79 8.62
CA MET A 391 -5.59 -22.20 8.40
C MET A 391 -4.10 -22.43 8.08
N THR A 392 -3.27 -21.38 8.06
CA THR A 392 -1.79 -21.49 7.94
C THR A 392 -1.19 -22.39 9.03
N VAL A 393 -1.79 -22.46 10.23
CA VAL A 393 -1.34 -23.35 11.31
C VAL A 393 -1.57 -24.83 11.03
N THR A 394 -2.37 -25.18 10.01
CA THR A 394 -2.61 -26.55 9.58
C THR A 394 -1.61 -26.96 8.50
N HIS A 395 -1.39 -26.11 7.48
CA HIS A 395 -0.44 -26.35 6.39
C HIS A 395 0.05 -25.01 5.79
N PRO A 396 1.35 -24.84 5.45
CA PRO A 396 1.90 -23.54 5.02
C PRO A 396 1.29 -23.04 3.71
N ASP A 397 0.85 -23.94 2.83
CA ASP A 397 0.20 -23.59 1.56
C ASP A 397 -1.10 -22.80 1.75
N TYR A 398 -1.76 -22.89 2.90
CA TYR A 398 -2.92 -22.04 3.21
C TYR A 398 -2.56 -20.53 3.23
N ALA A 399 -1.33 -20.16 3.60
CA ALA A 399 -0.85 -18.76 3.50
C ALA A 399 -0.63 -18.32 2.04
N ILE A 400 -0.31 -19.26 1.14
CA ILE A 400 -0.20 -19.02 -0.30
C ILE A 400 -1.61 -18.89 -0.90
N LEU A 401 -2.54 -19.78 -0.54
CA LEU A 401 -3.93 -19.72 -0.98
C LEU A 401 -4.62 -18.43 -0.52
N ALA A 402 -4.43 -18.03 0.74
CA ALA A 402 -4.90 -16.76 1.29
C ALA A 402 -4.41 -15.56 0.47
N ALA A 403 -3.11 -15.54 0.12
CA ALA A 403 -2.55 -14.52 -0.74
C ALA A 403 -3.17 -14.53 -2.13
N ARG A 404 -3.33 -15.71 -2.76
CA ARG A 404 -3.93 -15.87 -4.08
C ARG A 404 -5.38 -15.40 -4.12
N ILE A 405 -6.17 -15.63 -3.07
CA ILE A 405 -7.54 -15.11 -2.95
C ILE A 405 -7.53 -13.58 -2.86
N ALA A 406 -6.68 -13.00 -2.00
CA ALA A 406 -6.57 -11.55 -1.84
C ALA A 406 -6.08 -10.83 -3.12
N VAL A 407 -5.07 -11.39 -3.80
CA VAL A 407 -4.57 -10.90 -5.09
C VAL A 407 -5.65 -11.04 -6.18
N SER A 408 -6.38 -12.16 -6.22
CA SER A 408 -7.52 -12.36 -7.14
C SER A 408 -8.62 -11.31 -6.91
N ASN A 409 -8.88 -10.92 -5.65
CA ASN A 409 -9.82 -9.86 -5.31
C ASN A 409 -9.32 -8.48 -5.81
N LEU A 410 -8.06 -8.13 -5.54
CA LEU A 410 -7.45 -6.89 -6.05
C LEU A 410 -7.46 -6.84 -7.59
N HIS A 411 -7.20 -7.95 -8.26
CA HIS A 411 -7.22 -8.06 -9.73
C HIS A 411 -8.62 -7.86 -10.35
N LYS A 412 -9.70 -7.99 -9.58
CA LYS A 412 -11.07 -7.62 -9.99
C LYS A 412 -11.38 -6.14 -9.78
N GLN A 413 -10.76 -5.52 -8.76
CA GLN A 413 -11.02 -4.14 -8.36
C GLN A 413 -10.13 -3.12 -9.09
N THR A 414 -8.98 -3.55 -9.64
CA THR A 414 -8.01 -2.71 -10.34
C THR A 414 -8.03 -2.92 -11.85
N LYS A 415 -7.83 -1.86 -12.63
CA LYS A 415 -7.58 -1.97 -14.08
C LYS A 415 -6.37 -2.87 -14.34
N LYS A 416 -6.35 -3.57 -15.50
CA LYS A 416 -5.21 -4.42 -15.88
C LYS A 416 -4.05 -3.62 -16.48
N GLN A 417 -4.32 -2.66 -17.37
CA GLN A 417 -3.30 -1.95 -18.14
C GLN A 417 -2.58 -0.89 -17.29
N PHE A 418 -1.25 -0.95 -17.24
CA PHE A 418 -0.39 -0.08 -16.43
C PHE A 418 -0.48 1.39 -16.87
N SER A 419 -0.39 1.66 -18.18
CA SER A 419 -0.48 3.04 -18.70
C SER A 419 -1.83 3.71 -18.37
N SER A 420 -2.94 2.94 -18.32
CA SER A 420 -4.22 3.49 -17.87
C SER A 420 -4.25 3.81 -16.37
N VAL A 421 -3.62 3.00 -15.51
CA VAL A 421 -3.54 3.29 -14.07
C VAL A 421 -2.66 4.51 -13.81
N ILE A 422 -1.54 4.64 -14.52
CA ILE A 422 -0.69 5.83 -14.46
C ILE A 422 -1.42 7.08 -14.95
N SER A 423 -2.25 6.97 -16.00
CA SER A 423 -3.12 8.06 -16.45
C SER A 423 -4.17 8.46 -15.41
N ASP A 424 -4.83 7.50 -14.75
CA ASP A 424 -5.80 7.78 -13.67
C ASP A 424 -5.15 8.52 -12.49
N LEU A 425 -3.94 8.08 -12.10
CA LEU A 425 -3.17 8.65 -10.99
C LEU A 425 -2.58 10.02 -11.32
N TYR A 426 -2.25 10.30 -12.58
CA TYR A 426 -1.82 11.62 -13.03
C TYR A 426 -2.99 12.62 -13.10
N HIS A 427 -4.12 12.22 -13.68
CA HIS A 427 -5.31 13.07 -13.80
C HIS A 427 -6.18 13.16 -12.53
N TYR A 428 -5.70 12.68 -11.38
CA TYR A 428 -6.47 12.70 -10.14
C TYR A 428 -6.79 14.14 -9.70
N VAL A 429 -8.09 14.39 -9.49
CA VAL A 429 -8.63 15.65 -8.97
C VAL A 429 -9.21 15.35 -7.59
N ASN A 430 -8.77 16.10 -6.57
CA ASN A 430 -9.22 15.86 -5.20
C ASN A 430 -10.75 16.09 -5.09
N PRO A 431 -11.54 15.12 -4.60
CA PRO A 431 -12.99 15.16 -4.68
C PRO A 431 -13.62 16.25 -3.80
N ARG A 432 -12.93 16.71 -2.75
CA ARG A 432 -13.43 17.72 -1.80
C ARG A 432 -13.18 19.16 -2.26
N ASN A 433 -12.00 19.46 -2.83
CA ASN A 433 -11.65 20.83 -3.23
C ASN A 433 -11.60 21.07 -4.75
N LYS A 434 -11.83 20.03 -5.56
CA LYS A 434 -11.85 20.03 -7.03
C LYS A 434 -10.55 20.53 -7.71
N ARG A 435 -9.42 20.55 -6.99
CA ARG A 435 -8.11 20.90 -7.56
C ARG A 435 -7.40 19.65 -8.09
N PRO A 436 -6.70 19.73 -9.24
CA PRO A 436 -5.76 18.69 -9.67
C PRO A 436 -4.71 18.42 -8.58
N ALA A 437 -4.44 17.15 -8.32
CA ALA A 437 -3.52 16.67 -7.30
C ALA A 437 -2.76 15.42 -7.80
N PRO A 438 -2.00 15.52 -8.90
CA PRO A 438 -1.35 14.39 -9.56
C PRO A 438 -0.52 13.56 -8.58
N MET A 439 -0.68 12.24 -8.60
CA MET A 439 0.11 11.31 -7.77
C MET A 439 1.39 10.83 -8.49
N ILE A 440 1.47 11.04 -9.80
CA ILE A 440 2.61 10.71 -10.68
C ILE A 440 3.24 12.02 -11.17
N SER A 441 4.57 12.07 -11.32
CA SER A 441 5.25 13.22 -11.94
C SER A 441 4.87 13.34 -13.41
N LYS A 442 4.91 14.57 -13.94
CA LYS A 442 4.66 14.82 -15.37
C LYS A 442 5.59 13.97 -16.24
N ASP A 443 6.89 14.01 -15.94
CA ASP A 443 7.95 13.35 -16.70
C ASP A 443 7.76 11.82 -16.73
N THR A 444 7.35 11.22 -15.60
CA THR A 444 7.03 9.78 -15.52
C THR A 444 5.79 9.43 -16.33
N TYR A 445 4.74 10.26 -16.26
CA TYR A 445 3.52 10.08 -17.05
C TYR A 445 3.80 10.19 -18.56
N GLU A 446 4.56 11.20 -19.00
CA GLU A 446 4.93 11.37 -20.41
C GLU A 446 5.81 10.21 -20.91
N THR A 447 6.79 9.75 -20.10
CA THR A 447 7.61 8.57 -20.38
C THR A 447 6.76 7.29 -20.52
N VAL A 448 5.84 7.04 -19.57
CA VAL A 448 4.99 5.84 -19.58
C VAL A 448 4.02 5.83 -20.75
N LEU A 449 3.51 6.98 -21.21
CA LEU A 449 2.68 7.04 -22.41
C LEU A 449 3.48 6.89 -23.70
N LYS A 450 4.67 7.49 -23.77
CA LYS A 450 5.59 7.39 -24.91
C LYS A 450 5.99 5.93 -25.21
N HIS A 451 6.23 5.13 -24.16
CA HIS A 451 6.63 3.72 -24.26
C HIS A 451 5.53 2.75 -23.79
N ALA A 452 4.26 3.12 -23.98
CA ALA A 452 3.12 2.44 -23.37
C ALA A 452 3.03 0.94 -23.73
N ASP A 453 3.22 0.56 -24.99
CA ASP A 453 3.01 -0.82 -25.42
C ASP A 453 4.14 -1.75 -24.94
N GLU A 454 5.37 -1.27 -24.94
CA GLU A 454 6.55 -1.95 -24.40
C GLU A 454 6.40 -2.17 -22.88
N LEU A 455 6.11 -1.12 -22.12
CA LEU A 455 5.96 -1.19 -20.67
C LEU A 455 4.72 -1.97 -20.23
N ASN A 456 3.62 -1.93 -20.99
CA ASN A 456 2.43 -2.74 -20.71
C ASN A 456 2.65 -4.23 -20.98
N SER A 457 3.42 -4.59 -22.02
CA SER A 457 3.66 -5.97 -22.41
C SER A 457 4.77 -6.65 -21.59
N ALA A 458 5.73 -5.88 -21.06
CA ALA A 458 6.76 -6.38 -20.15
C ALA A 458 6.22 -6.89 -18.79
N ILE A 459 5.02 -6.45 -18.38
CA ILE A 459 4.47 -6.76 -17.04
C ILE A 459 3.83 -8.16 -16.97
N VAL A 460 4.35 -8.99 -16.07
CA VAL A 460 3.85 -10.34 -15.80
C VAL A 460 3.00 -10.35 -14.52
N TYR A 461 1.69 -10.17 -14.67
CA TYR A 461 0.73 -10.09 -13.56
C TYR A 461 0.68 -11.33 -12.66
N ASP A 462 1.08 -12.50 -13.17
CA ASP A 462 1.12 -13.73 -12.36
C ASP A 462 2.16 -13.65 -11.23
N ARG A 463 3.15 -12.75 -11.33
CA ARG A 463 4.12 -12.48 -10.26
C ARG A 463 3.47 -11.85 -9.02
N ASP A 464 2.26 -11.29 -9.11
CA ASP A 464 1.49 -10.87 -7.93
C ASP A 464 1.11 -12.07 -7.02
N PHE A 465 0.97 -13.28 -7.58
CA PHE A 465 0.69 -14.50 -6.80
C PHE A 465 1.91 -15.06 -6.05
N ASN A 466 3.08 -14.46 -6.20
CA ASN A 466 4.30 -14.86 -5.48
C ASN A 466 4.39 -14.25 -4.07
N TYR A 467 3.55 -13.28 -3.71
CA TYR A 467 3.50 -12.73 -2.34
C TYR A 467 2.77 -13.68 -1.39
N ASN A 468 3.21 -13.73 -0.12
CA ASN A 468 2.40 -14.35 0.94
C ASN A 468 1.35 -13.34 1.46
N PHE A 469 0.35 -13.84 2.20
CA PHE A 469 -0.80 -13.02 2.62
C PHE A 469 -0.38 -11.76 3.38
N PHE A 470 0.55 -11.87 4.33
CA PHE A 470 1.00 -10.74 5.14
C PHE A 470 1.87 -9.74 4.37
N GLY A 471 2.71 -10.20 3.45
CA GLY A 471 3.49 -9.32 2.56
C GLY A 471 2.59 -8.54 1.61
N PHE A 472 1.59 -9.21 1.04
CA PHE A 472 0.54 -8.58 0.22
C PHE A 472 -0.27 -7.57 1.03
N LYS A 473 -0.72 -7.89 2.25
CA LYS A 473 -1.46 -6.94 3.10
C LYS A 473 -0.61 -5.75 3.55
N THR A 474 0.70 -5.90 3.73
CA THR A 474 1.60 -4.76 3.97
C THR A 474 1.73 -3.86 2.74
N LEU A 475 1.81 -4.42 1.53
CA LEU A 475 1.75 -3.64 0.27
C LEU A 475 0.41 -2.89 0.13
N GLU A 476 -0.71 -3.61 0.24
CA GLU A 476 -2.08 -3.09 0.13
C GLU A 476 -2.35 -1.93 1.10
N ARG A 477 -1.87 -2.03 2.35
CA ARG A 477 -2.06 -1.01 3.38
C ARG A 477 -1.31 0.29 3.08
N SER A 478 -0.07 0.21 2.58
CA SER A 478 0.87 1.34 2.68
C SER A 478 1.61 1.72 1.39
N TYR A 479 1.78 0.81 0.43
CA TYR A 479 2.70 0.98 -0.72
C TYR A 479 1.99 1.17 -2.07
N LEU A 480 0.81 0.57 -2.25
CA LEU A 480 0.04 0.70 -3.49
C LEU A 480 -0.76 2.02 -3.47
N LEU A 481 -0.60 2.85 -4.50
CA LEU A 481 -1.32 4.13 -4.60
C LEU A 481 -2.83 3.94 -4.69
N ARG A 482 -3.57 4.91 -4.15
CA ARG A 482 -5.02 4.84 -3.91
C ARG A 482 -5.75 6.06 -4.47
N ILE A 483 -6.86 5.83 -5.17
CA ILE A 483 -7.80 6.86 -5.63
C ILE A 483 -9.06 6.76 -4.76
N ASP A 484 -9.49 7.87 -4.16
CA ASP A 484 -10.66 7.93 -3.25
C ASP A 484 -10.68 6.84 -2.16
N GLY A 485 -9.49 6.52 -1.63
CA GLY A 485 -9.27 5.50 -0.60
C GLY A 485 -9.19 4.05 -1.12
N LYS A 486 -9.61 3.78 -2.36
CA LYS A 486 -9.54 2.46 -3.02
C LYS A 486 -8.17 2.27 -3.68
N VAL A 487 -7.65 1.05 -3.68
CA VAL A 487 -6.35 0.74 -4.31
C VAL A 487 -6.48 0.81 -5.84
N ALA A 488 -5.58 1.55 -6.49
CA ALA A 488 -5.51 1.68 -7.94
C ALA A 488 -4.38 0.82 -8.54
N GLU A 489 -3.24 0.76 -7.87
CA GLU A 489 -2.08 -0.03 -8.31
C GLU A 489 -2.17 -1.51 -7.94
N ARG A 490 -1.72 -2.38 -8.85
CA ARG A 490 -1.27 -3.75 -8.53
C ARG A 490 0.20 -3.71 -8.06
N PRO A 491 0.71 -4.72 -7.33
CA PRO A 491 2.13 -4.78 -6.99
C PRO A 491 3.04 -4.66 -8.21
N GLN A 492 2.71 -5.29 -9.35
CA GLN A 492 3.46 -5.08 -10.60
C GLN A 492 3.45 -3.62 -11.10
N HIS A 493 2.35 -2.89 -10.94
CA HIS A 493 2.27 -1.47 -11.34
C HIS A 493 3.21 -0.61 -10.49
N MET A 494 3.22 -0.84 -9.17
CA MET A 494 4.15 -0.16 -8.26
C MET A 494 5.61 -0.44 -8.65
N ILE A 495 5.97 -1.71 -8.94
CA ILE A 495 7.35 -2.05 -9.33
C ILE A 495 7.73 -1.41 -10.67
N MET A 496 6.84 -1.40 -11.66
CA MET A 496 7.13 -0.74 -12.95
C MET A 496 7.20 0.79 -12.80
N ARG A 497 6.35 1.41 -11.97
CA ARG A 497 6.46 2.82 -11.60
C ARG A 497 7.81 3.12 -10.94
N VAL A 498 8.27 2.28 -10.02
CA VAL A 498 9.58 2.44 -9.37
C VAL A 498 10.71 2.33 -10.39
N ALA A 499 10.66 1.35 -11.29
CA ALA A 499 11.67 1.18 -12.33
C ALA A 499 11.71 2.36 -13.31
N VAL A 500 10.58 2.76 -13.91
CA VAL A 500 10.54 3.94 -14.79
C VAL A 500 10.90 5.22 -14.03
N GLY A 501 10.52 5.33 -12.74
CA GLY A 501 10.90 6.43 -11.86
C GLY A 501 12.39 6.48 -11.46
N ILE A 502 13.19 5.46 -11.77
CA ILE A 502 14.65 5.40 -11.56
C ILE A 502 15.41 5.51 -12.90
N HIS A 503 14.85 4.97 -13.98
CA HIS A 503 15.53 4.87 -15.27
C HIS A 503 15.08 5.93 -16.29
N GLY A 504 13.85 6.43 -16.20
CA GLY A 504 13.27 7.37 -17.15
C GLY A 504 13.04 6.71 -18.52
N ASP A 505 13.46 7.41 -19.57
CA ASP A 505 13.38 6.97 -20.98
C ASP A 505 14.27 5.74 -21.32
N ASP A 506 15.11 5.29 -20.39
CA ASP A 506 15.95 4.09 -20.48
C ASP A 506 15.10 2.83 -20.19
N THR A 507 14.29 2.43 -21.17
CA THR A 507 13.31 1.32 -21.03
C THR A 507 13.98 -0.03 -20.83
N GLU A 508 15.12 -0.30 -21.47
CA GLU A 508 15.87 -1.56 -21.28
C GLU A 508 16.22 -1.76 -19.79
N LYS A 509 16.78 -0.73 -19.14
CA LYS A 509 17.15 -0.82 -17.73
C LYS A 509 15.95 -0.68 -16.79
N ALA A 510 14.88 0.00 -17.19
CA ALA A 510 13.60 -0.09 -16.48
C ALA A 510 13.06 -1.53 -16.48
N ILE A 511 13.15 -2.25 -17.60
CA ILE A 511 12.67 -3.63 -17.74
C ILE A 511 13.60 -4.63 -17.03
N GLU A 512 14.92 -4.41 -17.03
CA GLU A 512 15.89 -5.17 -16.22
C GLU A 512 15.55 -5.05 -14.72
N THR A 513 15.43 -3.82 -14.21
CA THR A 513 15.08 -3.53 -12.81
C THR A 513 13.68 -4.07 -12.45
N TYR A 514 12.67 -3.89 -13.31
CA TYR A 514 11.34 -4.44 -13.11
C TYR A 514 11.38 -5.97 -12.97
N ASN A 515 12.11 -6.67 -13.85
CA ASN A 515 12.19 -8.13 -13.81
C ASN A 515 12.88 -8.60 -12.52
N LEU A 516 14.02 -8.02 -12.15
CA LEU A 516 14.76 -8.43 -10.96
C LEU A 516 13.97 -8.16 -9.66
N MET A 517 13.27 -7.04 -9.55
CA MET A 517 12.42 -6.71 -8.39
C MET A 517 11.15 -7.58 -8.33
N SER A 518 10.45 -7.79 -9.45
CA SER A 518 9.23 -8.62 -9.47
C SER A 518 9.48 -10.13 -9.36
N GLN A 519 10.71 -10.57 -9.67
CA GLN A 519 11.22 -11.91 -9.34
C GLN A 519 11.87 -11.98 -7.94
N LYS A 520 11.81 -10.90 -7.15
CA LYS A 520 12.28 -10.77 -5.76
C LYS A 520 13.79 -10.96 -5.51
N TYR A 521 14.67 -10.73 -6.49
CA TYR A 521 16.13 -10.81 -6.25
C TYR A 521 16.66 -9.70 -5.34
N PHE A 522 16.00 -8.53 -5.36
CA PHE A 522 16.25 -7.41 -4.48
C PHE A 522 15.00 -6.54 -4.33
N THR A 523 15.04 -5.60 -3.38
CA THR A 523 14.10 -4.47 -3.34
C THR A 523 14.81 -3.19 -2.88
N HIS A 524 14.43 -2.06 -3.47
CA HIS A 524 14.72 -0.74 -2.92
C HIS A 524 14.02 -0.52 -1.57
N ALA A 525 14.50 0.45 -0.79
CA ALA A 525 13.92 0.81 0.49
C ALA A 525 12.55 1.51 0.36
N SER A 526 11.80 1.55 1.46
CA SER A 526 10.40 2.00 1.46
C SER A 526 10.16 3.39 0.87
N PRO A 527 10.97 4.44 1.12
CA PRO A 527 10.77 5.76 0.50
C PRO A 527 10.90 5.72 -1.02
N THR A 528 11.83 4.91 -1.55
CA THR A 528 11.94 4.69 -3.00
C THR A 528 10.67 4.03 -3.56
N LEU A 529 10.12 3.03 -2.87
CA LEU A 529 8.87 2.36 -3.29
C LEU A 529 7.64 3.29 -3.23
N PHE A 530 7.57 4.15 -2.20
CA PHE A 530 6.51 5.14 -2.05
C PHE A 530 6.59 6.25 -3.11
N SER A 531 7.78 6.83 -3.32
CA SER A 531 7.92 8.14 -3.97
C SER A 531 8.52 8.10 -5.38
N ALA A 532 9.11 6.99 -5.84
CA ALA A 532 9.62 6.90 -7.20
C ALA A 532 8.48 7.07 -8.21
N GLY A 533 8.71 7.91 -9.22
CA GLY A 533 7.73 8.31 -10.21
C GLY A 533 6.67 9.32 -9.73
N THR A 534 6.72 9.81 -8.49
CA THR A 534 5.78 10.82 -7.94
C THR A 534 6.31 12.26 -8.08
N PRO A 535 5.48 13.32 -7.95
CA PRO A 535 5.90 14.70 -8.25
C PRO A 535 7.03 15.28 -7.39
N ASN A 536 7.21 14.80 -6.16
CA ASN A 536 8.33 15.19 -5.28
C ASN A 536 9.01 13.90 -4.78
N PRO A 537 9.88 13.28 -5.60
CA PRO A 537 10.40 11.94 -5.33
C PRO A 537 11.47 11.97 -4.23
N GLN A 538 11.06 11.93 -2.96
CA GLN A 538 11.97 11.69 -1.84
C GLN A 538 12.23 10.17 -1.75
N LEU A 539 13.46 9.77 -2.05
CA LEU A 539 13.87 8.36 -2.25
C LEU A 539 14.87 7.88 -1.17
N ALA A 540 15.61 8.81 -0.55
CA ALA A 540 16.59 8.54 0.51
C ALA A 540 15.93 8.13 1.85
N SER A 541 16.56 7.26 2.62
CA SER A 541 15.92 6.62 3.78
C SER A 541 16.26 7.22 5.15
N CYS A 542 17.46 7.79 5.29
CA CYS A 542 17.95 8.41 6.52
C CYS A 542 18.89 9.58 6.21
N PHE A 543 19.07 10.46 7.19
CA PHE A 543 19.95 11.62 7.13
C PHE A 543 20.84 11.68 8.38
N LEU A 544 22.08 12.16 8.22
CA LEU A 544 23.01 12.43 9.34
C LEU A 544 23.22 13.94 9.43
N VAL A 545 22.85 14.52 10.56
CA VAL A 545 22.87 15.97 10.80
C VAL A 545 23.95 16.30 11.83
N ASP A 546 24.80 17.27 11.50
CA ASP A 546 25.74 17.89 12.43
C ASP A 546 25.06 19.08 13.12
N MET A 547 25.23 19.22 14.43
CA MET A 547 24.73 20.39 15.16
C MET A 547 25.51 21.63 14.72
N LYS A 548 24.86 22.57 14.04
CA LYS A 548 25.53 23.64 13.30
C LYS A 548 26.49 24.49 14.15
N ASP A 549 26.08 24.86 15.36
CA ASP A 549 26.86 25.66 16.31
C ASP A 549 26.32 25.51 17.76
N ASP A 550 27.14 25.83 18.75
CA ASP A 550 26.77 25.88 20.18
C ASP A 550 26.13 27.24 20.56
N SER A 551 25.09 27.59 19.80
CA SER A 551 24.31 28.83 19.96
C SER A 551 22.82 28.58 19.71
N ILE A 552 21.96 29.48 20.19
CA ILE A 552 20.52 29.38 19.95
C ILE A 552 20.18 29.40 18.46
N GLU A 553 20.91 30.17 17.65
CA GLU A 553 20.74 30.21 16.20
C GLU A 553 21.10 28.85 15.57
N GLY A 554 22.29 28.32 15.87
CA GLY A 554 22.72 27.00 15.39
C GLY A 554 21.79 25.86 15.80
N ILE A 555 21.31 25.87 17.05
CA ILE A 555 20.36 24.88 17.58
C ILE A 555 19.02 24.95 16.85
N TYR A 556 18.44 26.15 16.65
CA TYR A 556 17.13 26.29 16.03
C TYR A 556 17.16 26.08 14.51
N ASP A 557 18.24 26.43 13.82
CA ASP A 557 18.40 26.06 12.40
C ASP A 557 18.65 24.55 12.22
N THR A 558 19.31 23.89 13.17
CA THR A 558 19.43 22.42 13.22
C THR A 558 18.06 21.77 13.48
N LEU A 559 17.25 22.34 14.38
CA LEU A 559 15.88 21.89 14.66
C LEU A 559 14.96 22.04 13.42
N LYS A 560 15.02 23.18 12.74
CA LYS A 560 14.34 23.47 11.46
C LYS A 560 14.76 22.50 10.36
N THR A 561 16.05 22.19 10.27
CA THR A 561 16.60 21.16 9.37
C THR A 561 15.98 19.79 9.67
N CYS A 562 15.92 19.39 10.94
CA CYS A 562 15.30 18.13 11.36
C CYS A 562 13.80 18.08 11.08
N ALA A 563 13.07 19.18 11.31
CA ALA A 563 11.64 19.28 10.98
C ALA A 563 11.37 19.14 9.48
N MET A 564 12.18 19.78 8.63
CA MET A 564 12.06 19.69 7.17
C MET A 564 12.40 18.29 6.64
N ILE A 565 13.33 17.56 7.28
CA ILE A 565 13.63 16.17 6.97
C ILE A 565 12.47 15.25 7.42
N SER A 566 12.00 15.38 8.67
CA SER A 566 10.90 14.55 9.22
C SER A 566 9.61 14.69 8.41
N LYS A 567 9.27 15.92 7.97
CA LYS A 567 8.13 16.22 7.09
C LYS A 567 8.11 15.36 5.83
N ASN A 568 9.27 14.99 5.31
CA ASN A 568 9.45 14.20 4.08
C ASN A 568 9.90 12.76 4.37
N ALA A 569 9.49 12.22 5.52
CA ALA A 569 9.66 10.83 5.94
C ALA A 569 11.09 10.29 6.17
N GLY A 570 12.08 11.19 6.26
CA GLY A 570 13.45 10.83 6.61
C GLY A 570 13.63 10.55 8.12
N GLY A 571 14.28 9.43 8.45
CA GLY A 571 14.82 9.21 9.80
C GLY A 571 16.14 9.95 10.00
N ILE A 572 16.47 10.34 11.22
CA ILE A 572 17.63 11.23 11.49
C ILE A 572 18.59 10.59 12.50
N GLY A 573 19.89 10.66 12.23
CA GLY A 573 20.93 10.67 13.26
C GLY A 573 21.42 12.09 13.47
N LEU A 574 21.43 12.59 14.71
CA LEU A 574 21.87 13.94 15.08
C LEU A 574 22.95 13.83 16.15
N ASN A 575 24.14 14.35 15.89
CA ASN A 575 25.18 14.48 16.93
C ASN A 575 25.06 15.82 17.66
N ILE A 576 25.30 15.82 18.96
CA ILE A 576 25.18 17.01 19.83
C ILE A 576 26.44 17.27 20.66
N HIS A 577 27.56 16.61 20.36
CA HIS A 577 28.79 16.59 21.16
C HIS A 577 29.37 17.98 21.49
N ARG A 578 29.06 18.98 20.65
CA ARG A 578 29.58 20.35 20.76
C ARG A 578 28.70 21.28 21.62
N ILE A 579 27.49 20.87 22.03
CA ILE A 579 26.61 21.72 22.85
C ILE A 579 27.09 21.79 24.29
N ARG A 580 27.18 22.99 24.87
CA ARG A 580 27.68 23.21 26.23
C ARG A 580 26.79 22.56 27.31
N SER A 581 27.44 21.88 28.26
CA SER A 581 26.79 21.15 29.35
C SER A 581 26.10 22.06 30.37
N THR A 582 25.29 21.49 31.27
CA THR A 582 24.67 22.20 32.39
C THR A 582 25.71 22.96 33.22
N GLY A 583 25.39 24.18 33.66
CA GLY A 583 26.27 25.04 34.47
C GLY A 583 27.44 25.69 33.72
N SER A 584 27.46 25.59 32.38
CA SER A 584 28.45 26.27 31.53
C SER A 584 28.12 27.74 31.34
N TYR A 585 29.12 28.63 31.26
CA TYR A 585 28.90 30.06 31.11
C TYR A 585 28.28 30.42 29.75
N ILE A 586 27.45 31.47 29.73
CA ILE A 586 26.90 32.08 28.51
C ILE A 586 27.35 33.54 28.43
N GLY A 587 28.35 33.79 27.58
CA GLY A 587 28.77 35.15 27.24
C GLY A 587 27.62 35.96 26.62
N GLY A 588 27.59 37.27 26.89
CA GLY A 588 26.55 38.19 26.43
C GLY A 588 25.32 38.24 27.34
N THR A 589 24.79 37.10 27.80
CA THR A 589 23.66 37.07 28.77
C THR A 589 24.11 37.04 30.23
N ASN A 590 25.37 36.69 30.50
CA ASN A 590 25.94 36.47 31.83
C ASN A 590 25.22 35.37 32.64
N GLY A 591 24.46 34.49 31.98
CA GLY A 591 23.79 33.35 32.56
C GLY A 591 24.63 32.06 32.56
N THR A 592 24.00 30.97 32.99
CA THR A 592 24.54 29.62 32.84
C THR A 592 23.62 28.75 31.98
N SER A 593 24.19 27.75 31.32
CA SER A 593 23.47 26.80 30.47
C SER A 593 22.65 25.81 31.29
N ASN A 594 21.44 25.53 30.81
CA ASN A 594 20.60 24.46 31.35
C ASN A 594 20.98 23.07 30.78
N GLY A 595 22.02 22.99 29.95
CA GLY A 595 22.54 21.74 29.36
C GLY A 595 21.69 21.17 28.23
N ILE A 596 22.00 19.94 27.84
CA ILE A 596 21.38 19.29 26.67
C ILE A 596 19.93 18.82 26.92
N VAL A 597 19.53 18.57 28.16
CA VAL A 597 18.22 17.96 28.48
C VAL A 597 17.03 18.85 28.03
N PRO A 598 16.97 20.15 28.33
CA PRO A 598 15.87 21.01 27.86
C PRO A 598 15.87 21.19 26.34
N MET A 599 17.06 21.27 25.71
CA MET A 599 17.18 21.30 24.24
C MET A 599 16.55 20.04 23.62
N LEU A 600 16.90 18.87 24.14
CA LEU A 600 16.39 17.59 23.62
C LEU A 600 14.88 17.43 23.82
N ARG A 601 14.26 18.06 24.82
CA ARG A 601 12.79 18.11 24.93
C ARG A 601 12.14 18.92 23.80
N VAL A 602 12.80 19.94 23.26
CA VAL A 602 12.33 20.65 22.05
C VAL A 602 12.39 19.72 20.84
N PHE A 603 13.52 19.01 20.64
CA PHE A 603 13.63 18.01 19.56
C PHE A 603 12.61 16.87 19.69
N ASN A 604 12.34 16.39 20.91
CA ASN A 604 11.32 15.37 21.19
C ASN A 604 9.92 15.84 20.78
N ASN A 605 9.54 17.05 21.18
CA ASN A 605 8.23 17.63 20.84
C ASN A 605 8.12 17.92 19.34
N THR A 606 9.21 18.29 18.66
CA THR A 606 9.26 18.41 17.20
C THR A 606 9.10 17.06 16.50
N ALA A 607 9.70 15.98 17.00
CA ALA A 607 9.53 14.63 16.46
C ALA A 607 8.06 14.16 16.54
N ARG A 608 7.39 14.45 17.66
CA ARG A 608 5.94 14.20 17.86
C ARG A 608 5.04 15.07 16.97
N TYR A 609 5.38 16.35 16.80
CA TYR A 609 4.57 17.29 16.04
C TYR A 609 4.65 17.04 14.52
N VAL A 610 5.83 16.68 14.02
CA VAL A 610 6.05 16.40 12.58
C VAL A 610 5.88 14.90 12.28
N ASP A 611 4.72 14.36 12.69
CA ASP A 611 4.24 13.03 12.31
C ASP A 611 3.73 13.02 10.85
N GLN A 612 3.98 11.92 10.14
CA GLN A 612 4.10 11.92 8.68
C GLN A 612 2.74 11.65 8.01
N GLY A 613 1.94 12.71 7.90
CA GLY A 613 0.78 12.76 7.00
C GLY A 613 -0.32 11.75 7.32
N GLY A 614 -0.62 11.59 8.61
CA GLY A 614 -1.56 10.59 9.13
C GLY A 614 -0.88 9.32 9.62
N ASN A 615 0.18 9.45 10.42
CA ASN A 615 0.87 8.36 11.11
C ASN A 615 1.28 7.20 10.19
N LYS A 616 1.78 7.51 8.97
CA LYS A 616 2.37 6.49 8.09
C LYS A 616 3.70 5.95 8.63
N ARG A 617 4.43 6.81 9.36
CA ARG A 617 5.69 6.55 10.05
C ARG A 617 5.92 7.75 11.00
N PRO A 618 6.12 7.57 12.32
CA PRO A 618 6.37 8.68 13.22
C PRO A 618 7.74 9.34 12.96
N GLY A 619 7.89 10.61 13.36
CA GLY A 619 9.18 11.28 13.40
C GLY A 619 10.13 10.58 14.36
N ALA A 620 11.33 10.22 13.89
CA ALA A 620 12.26 9.37 14.62
C ALA A 620 13.70 9.88 14.47
N PHE A 621 14.27 10.41 15.56
CA PHE A 621 15.63 10.92 15.62
C PHE A 621 16.44 10.08 16.64
N ALA A 622 17.64 9.65 16.26
CA ALA A 622 18.65 9.12 17.17
C ALA A 622 19.66 10.22 17.52
N ILE A 623 19.80 10.50 18.81
CA ILE A 623 20.73 11.48 19.34
C ILE A 623 22.05 10.78 19.68
N TYR A 624 23.16 11.31 19.18
CA TYR A 624 24.51 10.80 19.43
C TYR A 624 25.25 11.72 20.42
N LEU A 625 25.81 11.12 21.47
CA LEU A 625 26.65 11.79 22.47
C LEU A 625 27.95 11.00 22.73
N GLU A 626 29.09 11.68 22.85
CA GLU A 626 30.34 11.05 23.31
C GLU A 626 30.39 10.92 24.85
N PRO A 627 30.91 9.81 25.42
CA PRO A 627 30.80 9.53 26.86
C PRO A 627 31.63 10.45 27.77
N TRP A 628 32.41 11.38 27.24
CA TRP A 628 33.11 12.41 28.03
C TRP A 628 32.26 13.65 28.30
N HIS A 629 31.09 13.80 27.68
CA HIS A 629 30.25 14.97 27.88
C HIS A 629 29.68 15.04 29.31
N ALA A 630 29.67 16.21 29.94
CA ALA A 630 29.33 16.32 31.37
C ALA A 630 27.85 16.00 31.72
N ASP A 631 26.91 16.15 30.78
CA ASP A 631 25.50 15.77 30.94
C ASP A 631 25.21 14.29 30.59
N VAL A 632 26.23 13.42 30.49
CA VAL A 632 26.07 12.03 29.99
C VAL A 632 25.20 11.14 30.88
N PHE A 633 25.14 11.36 32.20
CA PHE A 633 24.28 10.57 33.09
C PHE A 633 22.81 10.92 32.87
N GLU A 634 22.53 12.21 32.78
CA GLU A 634 21.22 12.78 32.53
C GLU A 634 20.70 12.40 31.14
N PHE A 635 21.60 12.29 30.15
CA PHE A 635 21.31 11.76 28.81
C PHE A 635 20.84 10.30 28.83
N LEU A 636 21.52 9.42 29.60
CA LEU A 636 21.15 7.99 29.70
C LEU A 636 19.74 7.78 30.30
N ASP A 637 19.34 8.67 31.20
CA ASP A 637 18.04 8.62 31.87
C ASP A 637 16.86 9.11 30.99
N LEU A 638 17.09 9.82 29.88
CA LEU A 638 16.04 10.47 29.05
C LEU A 638 14.93 9.52 28.57
N ARG A 639 15.25 8.24 28.34
CA ARG A 639 14.29 7.20 27.89
C ARG A 639 13.71 6.35 29.01
N LYS A 640 14.14 6.49 30.27
CA LYS A 640 13.61 5.69 31.39
C LYS A 640 12.13 6.01 31.62
N ASN A 641 11.34 4.98 31.93
CA ASN A 641 9.89 5.14 32.09
C ASN A 641 9.56 5.94 33.36
N HIS A 642 10.25 5.65 34.46
CA HIS A 642 10.14 6.34 35.75
C HIS A 642 10.95 7.65 35.77
N GLY A 643 10.70 8.46 36.81
CA GLY A 643 11.32 9.78 37.02
C GLY A 643 10.41 10.94 36.59
N LYS A 644 10.94 12.16 36.73
CA LYS A 644 10.24 13.42 36.43
C LYS A 644 10.10 13.66 34.93
N GLU A 645 8.93 14.09 34.46
CA GLU A 645 8.67 14.28 33.02
C GLU A 645 9.44 15.48 32.43
N GLU A 646 9.86 16.42 33.27
CA GLU A 646 10.63 17.60 32.84
C GLU A 646 12.04 17.27 32.34
N ILE A 647 12.50 16.03 32.59
CA ILE A 647 13.82 15.48 32.24
C ILE A 647 13.70 14.17 31.43
N ARG A 648 12.65 14.05 30.59
CA ARG A 648 12.40 12.88 29.73
C ARG A 648 12.17 13.28 28.28
N ALA A 649 12.59 12.39 27.37
CA ALA A 649 12.48 12.53 25.92
C ALA A 649 12.33 11.13 25.27
N ARG A 650 11.20 10.47 25.54
CA ARG A 650 11.00 9.04 25.21
C ARG A 650 10.72 8.78 23.72
N ASP A 651 10.41 9.81 22.94
CA ASP A 651 10.20 9.73 21.49
C ASP A 651 11.54 9.82 20.72
N LEU A 652 12.61 10.31 21.37
CA LEU A 652 13.98 10.30 20.84
C LEU A 652 14.70 8.98 21.15
N PHE A 653 15.46 8.46 20.20
CA PHE A 653 16.39 7.35 20.42
C PHE A 653 17.75 7.89 20.89
N LEU A 654 18.51 7.08 21.65
CA LEU A 654 19.79 7.48 22.23
C LEU A 654 20.90 6.56 21.72
N ALA A 655 22.06 7.12 21.40
CA ALA A 655 23.25 6.43 20.94
C ALA A 655 24.51 7.04 21.57
N LEU A 656 25.48 6.18 21.88
CA LEU A 656 26.81 6.62 22.33
C LEU A 656 27.82 6.47 21.20
N TRP A 657 28.64 7.51 21.03
CA TRP A 657 29.76 7.57 20.09
C TRP A 657 31.06 7.42 20.90
N ILE A 658 31.57 6.20 21.01
CA ILE A 658 32.52 5.79 22.06
C ILE A 658 33.96 5.80 21.53
N PRO A 659 34.87 6.61 22.09
CA PRO A 659 36.31 6.48 21.82
C PRO A 659 36.89 5.26 22.54
N ASP A 660 37.92 4.65 21.95
CA ASP A 660 38.62 3.49 22.51
C ASP A 660 39.21 3.78 23.88
N LEU A 661 39.58 5.03 24.18
CA LEU A 661 40.05 5.45 25.50
C LEU A 661 39.05 5.15 26.61
N PHE A 662 37.75 5.33 26.36
CA PHE A 662 36.73 5.01 27.36
C PHE A 662 36.73 3.50 27.66
N MET A 663 36.76 2.66 26.61
CA MET A 663 36.81 1.20 26.75
C MET A 663 38.10 0.73 27.44
N LYS A 664 39.25 1.32 27.09
CA LYS A 664 40.55 1.11 27.77
C LYS A 664 40.46 1.46 29.26
N ARG A 665 39.98 2.67 29.62
CA ARG A 665 39.85 3.11 31.01
C ARG A 665 38.81 2.28 31.79
N VAL A 666 37.73 1.79 31.16
CA VAL A 666 36.77 0.86 31.79
C VAL A 666 37.41 -0.49 32.12
N GLU A 667 38.14 -1.10 31.18
CA GLU A 667 38.83 -2.39 31.39
C GLU A 667 39.91 -2.29 32.49
N GLN A 668 40.66 -1.19 32.51
CA GLN A 668 41.72 -0.93 33.49
C GLN A 668 41.20 -0.44 34.86
N ASN A 669 39.89 -0.22 35.02
CA ASN A 669 39.27 0.48 36.16
C ASN A 669 39.91 1.86 36.44
N GLY A 670 40.34 2.53 35.37
CA GLY A 670 40.94 3.85 35.38
C GLY A 670 39.92 4.96 35.64
N GLU A 671 40.43 6.18 35.64
CA GLU A 671 39.61 7.38 35.81
C GLU A 671 39.11 7.89 34.46
N TRP A 672 37.98 8.60 34.50
CA TRP A 672 37.32 9.18 33.35
C TRP A 672 36.84 10.57 33.74
N THR A 673 37.35 11.57 33.05
CA THR A 673 37.03 12.98 33.27
C THR A 673 35.91 13.42 32.32
N LEU A 674 34.92 14.09 32.88
CA LEU A 674 33.81 14.68 32.15
C LEU A 674 34.07 16.16 31.88
N PHE A 675 33.75 16.60 30.67
CA PHE A 675 34.06 17.93 30.16
C PHE A 675 32.84 18.63 29.56
N CYS A 676 32.87 19.96 29.55
CA CYS A 676 32.03 20.77 28.67
C CYS A 676 32.79 21.02 27.35
N PRO A 677 32.16 20.86 26.17
CA PRO A 677 32.82 21.11 24.88
C PRO A 677 33.22 22.58 24.66
N ASN A 678 32.57 23.55 25.31
CA ASN A 678 32.99 24.96 25.31
C ASN A 678 34.29 25.18 26.10
N GLU A 679 34.66 24.27 27.01
CA GLU A 679 35.85 24.36 27.87
C GLU A 679 36.98 23.42 27.41
N ALA A 680 36.62 22.31 26.77
CA ALA A 680 37.49 21.29 26.17
C ALA A 680 37.10 21.08 24.70
N SER A 681 37.31 22.11 23.88
CA SER A 681 36.93 22.13 22.47
C SER A 681 37.78 21.19 21.61
N GLY A 682 37.28 20.84 20.41
CA GLY A 682 37.99 19.97 19.47
C GLY A 682 37.94 18.47 19.77
N LEU A 683 37.54 18.03 20.99
CA LEU A 683 37.41 16.60 21.32
C LEU A 683 36.46 15.83 20.37
N ALA A 684 35.41 16.50 19.86
CA ALA A 684 34.48 15.93 18.87
C ALA A 684 35.05 15.88 17.43
N ASP A 685 36.18 16.53 17.19
CA ASP A 685 36.76 16.76 15.86
C ASP A 685 38.06 15.97 15.61
N VAL A 686 38.59 15.28 16.63
CA VAL A 686 39.70 14.30 16.55
C VAL A 686 39.26 12.90 16.98
N TYR A 687 40.01 11.87 16.60
CA TYR A 687 39.77 10.47 16.95
C TYR A 687 41.07 9.69 17.19
N GLY A 688 40.99 8.50 17.79
CA GLY A 688 42.14 7.63 18.05
C GLY A 688 43.24 8.28 18.89
N GLU A 689 44.49 8.18 18.44
CA GLU A 689 45.67 8.66 19.19
C GLU A 689 45.68 10.19 19.38
N GLU A 690 45.15 10.95 18.41
CA GLU A 690 44.98 12.40 18.51
C GLU A 690 43.95 12.78 19.58
N PHE A 691 42.84 12.01 19.66
CA PHE A 691 41.86 12.16 20.73
C PHE A 691 42.46 11.79 22.09
N GLU A 692 43.21 10.70 22.18
CA GLU A 692 43.85 10.27 23.43
C GLU A 692 44.85 11.33 23.94
N ALA A 693 45.67 11.91 23.07
CA ALA A 693 46.59 12.98 23.42
C ALA A 693 45.86 14.25 23.91
N LEU A 694 44.84 14.72 23.16
CA LEU A 694 44.10 15.95 23.48
C LEU A 694 43.27 15.80 24.76
N TYR A 695 42.62 14.65 24.94
CA TYR A 695 41.84 14.33 26.14
C TYR A 695 42.72 14.33 27.39
N GLU A 696 43.86 13.64 27.35
CA GLU A 696 44.77 13.63 28.51
C GLU A 696 45.48 14.97 28.73
N GLN A 697 45.68 15.79 27.70
CA GLN A 697 46.11 17.18 27.88
C GLN A 697 45.08 17.96 28.71
N TYR A 698 43.79 17.85 28.40
CA TYR A 698 42.73 18.53 29.17
C TYR A 698 42.50 17.96 30.58
N GLU A 699 42.80 16.68 30.82
CA GLU A 699 42.92 16.13 32.18
C GLU A 699 44.07 16.81 32.95
N LYS A 700 45.26 16.95 32.32
CA LYS A 700 46.46 17.57 32.92
C LYS A 700 46.32 19.08 33.12
N GLU A 701 45.58 19.78 32.26
CA GLU A 701 45.25 21.20 32.38
C GLU A 701 44.15 21.49 33.43
N GLY A 702 43.52 20.46 34.02
CA GLY A 702 42.47 20.63 35.03
C GLY A 702 41.15 21.18 34.48
N ARG A 703 40.90 21.04 33.17
CA ARG A 703 39.71 21.58 32.46
C ARG A 703 38.47 20.68 32.61
N GLY A 704 38.59 19.59 33.36
CA GLY A 704 37.51 18.67 33.67
C GLY A 704 36.50 19.26 34.65
N ARG A 705 35.21 19.13 34.34
CA ARG A 705 34.12 19.49 35.27
C ARG A 705 33.98 18.49 36.40
N LYS A 706 34.28 17.21 36.17
CA LYS A 706 34.08 16.10 37.12
C LYS A 706 34.85 14.86 36.72
N THR A 707 35.78 14.38 37.55
CA THR A 707 36.44 13.07 37.35
C THR A 707 35.71 11.98 38.14
N ILE A 708 35.56 10.81 37.53
CA ILE A 708 34.91 9.62 38.08
C ILE A 708 35.74 8.36 37.76
N LYS A 709 35.41 7.20 38.33
CA LYS A 709 35.89 5.92 37.77
C LYS A 709 35.13 5.60 36.49
N ALA A 710 35.83 5.18 35.44
CA ALA A 710 35.22 4.86 34.14
C ALA A 710 34.11 3.81 34.26
N GLN A 711 34.31 2.80 35.13
CA GLN A 711 33.31 1.76 35.41
C GLN A 711 32.01 2.31 36.00
N LYS A 712 32.00 3.46 36.68
CA LYS A 712 30.75 4.07 37.19
C LYS A 712 29.82 4.48 36.05
N LEU A 713 30.37 5.11 35.01
CA LEU A 713 29.59 5.44 33.82
C LEU A 713 29.19 4.16 33.06
N TRP A 714 30.10 3.18 32.97
CA TRP A 714 29.80 1.88 32.39
C TRP A 714 28.55 1.23 33.00
N TYR A 715 28.46 1.13 34.32
CA TYR A 715 27.29 0.53 34.98
C TYR A 715 25.97 1.27 34.65
N SER A 716 25.97 2.61 34.58
CA SER A 716 24.79 3.39 34.17
C SER A 716 24.40 3.17 32.69
N ILE A 717 25.37 2.93 31.80
CA ILE A 717 25.10 2.56 30.41
C ILE A 717 24.39 1.19 30.34
N LEU A 718 24.89 0.21 31.09
CA LEU A 718 24.30 -1.14 31.13
C LEU A 718 22.91 -1.15 31.80
N GLU A 719 22.71 -0.33 32.83
CA GLU A 719 21.41 -0.12 33.49
C GLU A 719 20.38 0.43 32.51
N ALA A 720 20.70 1.55 31.83
CA ALA A 720 19.82 2.13 30.81
C ALA A 720 19.49 1.12 29.70
N GLN A 721 20.46 0.32 29.25
CA GLN A 721 20.26 -0.72 28.24
C GLN A 721 19.35 -1.85 28.74
N THR A 722 19.49 -2.23 30.01
CA THR A 722 18.64 -3.27 30.64
C THR A 722 17.20 -2.79 30.83
N GLU A 723 17.00 -1.51 31.16
CA GLU A 723 15.67 -0.90 31.31
C GLU A 723 14.97 -0.57 29.98
N THR A 724 15.71 -0.11 28.97
CA THR A 724 15.13 0.58 27.79
C THR A 724 15.54 0.03 26.43
N GLY A 725 16.54 -0.86 26.37
CA GLY A 725 17.19 -1.30 25.13
C GLY A 725 18.13 -0.26 24.48
N ASN A 726 18.26 0.93 25.08
CA ASN A 726 19.09 2.07 24.66
C ASN A 726 20.08 2.47 25.78
N PRO A 727 21.20 3.16 25.50
CA PRO A 727 21.61 3.66 24.19
C PRO A 727 22.21 2.59 23.27
N PHE A 728 22.19 2.87 21.97
CA PHE A 728 22.97 2.16 20.96
C PHE A 728 24.48 2.36 21.21
N MET A 729 25.32 1.41 20.78
CA MET A 729 26.76 1.39 21.04
C MET A 729 27.56 1.39 19.73
N LEU A 730 28.24 2.49 19.45
CA LEU A 730 29.11 2.63 18.28
C LEU A 730 30.50 3.11 18.70
N TYR A 731 31.54 2.58 18.07
CA TYR A 731 32.93 2.83 18.42
C TYR A 731 33.54 3.85 17.46
N LYS A 732 33.62 5.12 17.91
CA LYS A 732 34.08 6.30 17.18
C LYS A 732 35.35 6.04 16.36
N ASP A 733 36.33 5.39 16.98
CA ASP A 733 37.64 5.18 16.36
C ASP A 733 37.61 4.04 15.35
N ALA A 734 36.85 2.96 15.58
CA ALA A 734 36.64 1.90 14.60
C ALA A 734 35.87 2.40 13.37
N CYS A 735 34.93 3.33 13.56
CA CYS A 735 34.22 4.02 12.49
C CYS A 735 35.16 4.89 11.64
N ASN A 736 35.93 5.78 12.28
CA ASN A 736 36.81 6.74 11.61
C ASN A 736 38.06 6.07 10.98
N ARG A 737 38.76 5.18 11.70
CA ARG A 737 39.92 4.45 11.16
C ARG A 737 39.58 3.61 9.92
N LYS A 738 38.32 3.19 9.76
CA LYS A 738 37.89 2.22 8.73
C LYS A 738 36.74 2.73 7.86
N SER A 739 36.69 4.04 7.61
CA SER A 739 35.82 4.66 6.60
C SER A 739 36.65 5.18 5.43
N ASN A 740 36.16 5.00 4.21
CA ASN A 740 36.74 5.59 3.00
C ASN A 740 36.52 7.13 2.94
N GLN A 741 35.62 7.68 3.76
CA GLN A 741 35.39 9.12 3.87
C GLN A 741 36.32 9.83 4.89
N LYS A 742 37.31 9.14 5.48
CA LYS A 742 38.23 9.74 6.47
C LYS A 742 39.01 10.96 5.95
N ASN A 743 39.14 11.13 4.63
CA ASN A 743 39.77 12.28 4.00
C ASN A 743 38.94 13.59 4.09
N LEU A 744 37.69 13.50 4.54
CA LEU A 744 36.81 14.66 4.81
C LEU A 744 36.98 15.22 6.23
N GLY A 745 37.63 14.47 7.13
CA GLY A 745 37.74 14.76 8.56
C GLY A 745 36.90 13.81 9.42
N THR A 746 36.83 14.11 10.72
CA THR A 746 36.22 13.23 11.72
C THR A 746 34.70 13.10 11.56
N ILE A 747 34.24 11.87 11.39
CA ILE A 747 32.84 11.45 11.41
C ILE A 747 32.36 11.44 12.87
N ARG A 748 31.26 12.17 13.13
CA ARG A 748 30.74 12.44 14.49
C ARG A 748 29.56 11.56 14.91
N SER A 749 28.91 10.83 14.00
CA SER A 749 27.75 9.99 14.33
C SER A 749 27.45 8.93 13.26
N SER A 750 26.39 8.15 13.51
CA SER A 750 25.72 7.32 12.53
C SER A 750 24.26 7.78 12.35
N ASN A 751 23.46 7.09 11.52
CA ASN A 751 22.04 7.38 11.31
C ASN A 751 21.14 6.85 12.44
N LEU A 752 19.82 6.95 12.24
CA LEU A 752 18.78 6.38 13.10
C LEU A 752 18.95 4.86 13.38
N CYS A 753 19.46 4.10 12.41
CA CYS A 753 19.49 2.63 12.46
C CYS A 753 20.90 2.02 12.62
N THR A 754 21.93 2.85 12.85
CA THR A 754 23.32 2.47 13.21
C THR A 754 24.14 1.75 12.11
N GLU A 755 23.68 1.71 10.86
CA GLU A 755 24.40 1.11 9.73
C GLU A 755 25.20 2.11 8.88
N ILE A 756 24.92 3.42 8.95
CA ILE A 756 25.51 4.43 8.07
C ILE A 756 26.64 5.19 8.75
N ILE A 757 27.82 5.27 8.14
CA ILE A 757 29.03 5.92 8.70
C ILE A 757 29.54 6.94 7.67
N GLU A 758 28.75 8.00 7.50
CA GLU A 758 28.97 9.08 6.54
C GLU A 758 29.36 10.39 7.27
N TYR A 759 30.19 11.21 6.62
CA TYR A 759 30.61 12.53 7.11
C TYR A 759 29.46 13.55 7.11
N SER A 760 29.43 14.40 8.14
CA SER A 760 28.45 15.48 8.31
C SER A 760 29.12 16.73 8.90
N ALA A 761 28.74 17.90 8.39
CA ALA A 761 29.23 19.22 8.81
C ALA A 761 28.06 20.23 8.91
N PRO A 762 28.26 21.44 9.47
CA PRO A 762 27.20 22.45 9.57
C PRO A 762 26.54 22.83 8.24
N ASP A 763 27.23 22.62 7.12
CA ASP A 763 26.79 22.85 5.75
C ASP A 763 26.61 21.56 4.92
N GLU A 764 26.78 20.38 5.52
CA GLU A 764 26.67 19.06 4.86
C GLU A 764 25.90 18.05 5.72
N VAL A 765 24.69 17.72 5.28
CA VAL A 765 23.85 16.68 5.90
C VAL A 765 24.02 15.40 5.08
N ALA A 766 24.54 14.33 5.67
CA ALA A 766 24.76 13.08 4.94
C ALA A 766 23.43 12.36 4.60
N VAL A 767 23.41 11.53 3.55
CA VAL A 767 22.16 11.07 2.91
C VAL A 767 22.25 9.62 2.47
N CYS A 768 21.48 8.78 3.15
CA CYS A 768 21.53 7.34 3.03
C CYS A 768 20.55 6.82 1.95
N ASN A 769 21.12 6.28 0.86
CA ASN A 769 20.40 5.79 -0.34
C ASN A 769 20.41 4.25 -0.36
N LEU A 770 19.25 3.60 -0.14
CA LEU A 770 19.19 2.19 0.30
C LEU A 770 18.49 1.20 -0.64
N ALA A 771 19.04 -0.02 -0.69
CA ALA A 771 18.38 -1.22 -1.21
C ALA A 771 18.87 -2.49 -0.50
N SER A 772 18.11 -3.58 -0.60
CA SER A 772 18.43 -4.88 0.04
C SER A 772 18.34 -6.04 -0.94
N LEU A 773 19.38 -6.88 -0.97
CA LEU A 773 19.46 -8.12 -1.75
C LEU A 773 18.77 -9.27 -1.00
N ALA A 774 17.92 -10.04 -1.68
CA ALA A 774 17.21 -11.18 -1.08
C ALA A 774 18.04 -12.47 -1.21
N LEU A 775 18.82 -12.79 -0.18
CA LEU A 775 19.79 -13.89 -0.22
C LEU A 775 19.20 -15.27 -0.59
N PRO A 776 17.95 -15.63 -0.25
CA PRO A 776 17.36 -16.90 -0.70
C PRO A 776 17.18 -17.03 -2.22
N ALA A 777 17.08 -15.91 -2.95
CA ALA A 777 16.87 -15.93 -4.41
C ALA A 777 18.10 -16.42 -5.21
N TYR A 778 19.24 -16.58 -4.54
CA TYR A 778 20.51 -17.06 -5.10
C TYR A 778 20.83 -18.51 -4.67
N VAL A 779 19.97 -19.16 -3.86
CA VAL A 779 20.13 -20.56 -3.46
C VAL A 779 19.57 -21.50 -4.53
N ASN A 780 20.41 -22.36 -5.10
CA ASN A 780 19.97 -23.49 -5.90
C ASN A 780 19.69 -24.68 -4.98
N ALA A 781 18.50 -24.72 -4.38
CA ALA A 781 18.10 -25.74 -3.42
C ALA A 781 18.07 -27.18 -3.98
N ALA A 782 18.02 -27.35 -5.31
CA ALA A 782 18.12 -28.66 -5.95
C ALA A 782 19.57 -29.17 -5.97
N ALA A 783 20.56 -28.30 -6.20
CA ALA A 783 21.98 -28.66 -6.18
C ALA A 783 22.60 -28.60 -4.76
N GLY A 784 22.02 -27.82 -3.84
CA GLY A 784 22.65 -27.48 -2.56
C GLY A 784 23.73 -26.40 -2.69
N GLU A 785 23.65 -25.55 -3.72
CA GLU A 785 24.68 -24.58 -4.10
C GLU A 785 24.19 -23.13 -3.99
N TYR A 786 25.12 -22.18 -3.92
CA TYR A 786 24.84 -20.74 -3.85
C TYR A 786 25.42 -20.00 -5.08
N ASP A 787 24.57 -19.31 -5.84
CA ASP A 787 24.94 -18.65 -7.10
C ASP A 787 25.56 -17.25 -6.86
N PHE A 788 26.84 -17.27 -6.45
CA PHE A 788 27.64 -16.05 -6.26
C PHE A 788 27.76 -15.22 -7.56
N GLY A 789 27.79 -15.86 -8.73
CA GLY A 789 27.88 -15.16 -10.02
C GLY A 789 26.63 -14.34 -10.35
N LYS A 790 25.45 -14.82 -9.96
CA LYS A 790 24.18 -14.09 -10.05
C LYS A 790 24.05 -13.05 -8.95
N LEU A 791 24.50 -13.33 -7.72
CA LEU A 791 24.58 -12.32 -6.65
C LEU A 791 25.44 -11.14 -7.08
N HIS A 792 26.61 -11.39 -7.69
CA HIS A 792 27.50 -10.36 -8.23
C HIS A 792 26.79 -9.51 -9.29
N ARG A 793 26.27 -10.13 -10.35
CA ARG A 793 25.55 -9.43 -11.44
C ARG A 793 24.37 -8.59 -10.94
N VAL A 794 23.52 -9.12 -10.05
CA VAL A 794 22.38 -8.35 -9.51
C VAL A 794 22.86 -7.21 -8.61
N CYS A 795 23.86 -7.44 -7.75
CA CYS A 795 24.45 -6.39 -6.91
C CYS A 795 24.93 -5.19 -7.75
N GLN A 796 25.60 -5.45 -8.89
CA GLN A 796 26.00 -4.38 -9.81
C GLN A 796 24.81 -3.55 -10.33
N VAL A 797 23.70 -4.18 -10.72
CA VAL A 797 22.48 -3.47 -11.17
C VAL A 797 21.96 -2.57 -10.05
N VAL A 798 21.91 -3.07 -8.82
CA VAL A 798 21.44 -2.28 -7.66
C VAL A 798 22.37 -1.07 -7.40
N VAL A 799 23.69 -1.18 -7.57
CA VAL A 799 24.60 -0.01 -7.52
C VAL A 799 24.25 1.03 -8.58
N ARG A 800 24.06 0.61 -9.84
CA ARG A 800 23.70 1.55 -10.93
C ARG A 800 22.36 2.24 -10.63
N ASN A 801 21.38 1.52 -10.09
CA ASN A 801 20.09 2.09 -9.68
C ASN A 801 20.24 3.10 -8.52
N LEU A 802 21.00 2.76 -7.47
CA LEU A 802 21.24 3.67 -6.34
C LEU A 802 22.04 4.91 -6.76
N ASN A 803 22.99 4.78 -7.69
CA ASN A 803 23.69 5.94 -8.26
C ASN A 803 22.79 6.83 -9.14
N LYS A 804 21.80 6.26 -9.86
CA LYS A 804 20.75 7.06 -10.53
C LYS A 804 19.85 7.78 -9.51
N ILE A 805 19.45 7.10 -8.43
CA ILE A 805 18.60 7.67 -7.36
C ILE A 805 19.20 8.95 -6.75
N ILE A 806 20.52 9.04 -6.57
CA ILE A 806 21.20 10.27 -6.09
C ILE A 806 20.87 11.49 -6.96
N ASN A 807 20.77 11.33 -8.27
CA ASN A 807 20.49 12.45 -9.17
C ASN A 807 19.00 12.82 -9.21
N LEU A 808 18.12 11.86 -8.93
CA LEU A 808 16.66 11.97 -9.03
C LEU A 808 15.98 12.38 -7.71
N ASN A 809 16.64 12.13 -6.57
CA ASN A 809 16.06 12.36 -5.25
C ASN A 809 15.73 13.85 -5.01
N TYR A 810 14.51 14.12 -4.54
CA TYR A 810 14.14 15.41 -3.96
C TYR A 810 14.77 15.56 -2.56
N TYR A 811 15.62 16.56 -2.39
CA TYR A 811 16.31 16.84 -1.13
C TYR A 811 15.51 17.86 -0.28
N PRO A 812 15.20 17.55 0.99
CA PRO A 812 14.38 18.45 1.83
C PRO A 812 15.14 19.70 2.30
N VAL A 813 16.48 19.69 2.25
CA VAL A 813 17.39 20.78 2.63
C VAL A 813 18.60 20.82 1.67
N PRO A 814 19.18 22.00 1.37
CA PRO A 814 20.27 22.11 0.39
C PRO A 814 21.58 21.43 0.82
N GLU A 815 21.89 21.41 2.11
CA GLU A 815 23.06 20.72 2.69
C GLU A 815 23.06 19.22 2.38
N ALA A 816 21.87 18.62 2.31
CA ALA A 816 21.69 17.22 1.95
C ALA A 816 21.96 16.97 0.45
N LYS A 817 21.58 17.92 -0.41
CA LYS A 817 21.93 17.85 -1.84
C LYS A 817 23.43 18.00 -2.04
N LYS A 818 24.08 18.91 -1.30
CA LYS A 818 25.53 19.14 -1.36
C LYS A 818 26.29 17.85 -1.03
N SER A 819 26.11 17.30 0.18
CA SER A 819 26.83 16.09 0.63
C SER A 819 26.66 14.92 -0.36
N ASN A 820 25.42 14.60 -0.74
CA ASN A 820 25.15 13.44 -1.59
C ASN A 820 25.68 13.61 -3.04
N PHE A 821 25.80 14.84 -3.56
CA PHE A 821 26.44 15.06 -4.86
C PHE A 821 27.97 14.97 -4.81
N ARG A 822 28.59 15.44 -3.71
CA ARG A 822 30.06 15.48 -3.54
C ARG A 822 30.70 14.14 -3.20
N HIS A 823 30.00 13.31 -2.41
CA HIS A 823 30.52 12.03 -1.91
C HIS A 823 29.79 10.81 -2.51
N ARG A 824 28.56 10.99 -3.01
CA ARG A 824 27.74 9.96 -3.66
C ARG A 824 27.65 8.61 -2.91
N PRO A 825 27.47 8.56 -1.57
CA PRO A 825 27.39 7.30 -0.84
C PRO A 825 26.12 6.52 -1.16
N ILE A 826 26.18 5.20 -1.10
CA ILE A 826 25.03 4.30 -1.17
C ILE A 826 25.11 3.23 -0.07
N GLY A 827 23.99 2.58 0.22
CA GLY A 827 23.91 1.49 1.19
C GLY A 827 23.22 0.26 0.62
N LEU A 828 24.03 -0.69 0.16
CA LEU A 828 23.59 -2.06 -0.13
C LEU A 828 23.50 -2.86 1.17
N GLY A 829 22.33 -3.45 1.41
CA GLY A 829 22.10 -4.40 2.49
C GLY A 829 21.62 -5.75 1.98
N VAL A 830 21.25 -6.62 2.91
CA VAL A 830 20.75 -7.97 2.65
C VAL A 830 19.42 -8.20 3.36
N GLN A 831 18.75 -9.30 3.07
CA GLN A 831 17.63 -9.85 3.83
C GLN A 831 17.54 -11.37 3.61
N GLY A 832 16.97 -12.08 4.59
CA GLY A 832 16.82 -13.53 4.53
C GLY A 832 18.13 -14.32 4.63
N LEU A 833 19.12 -13.85 5.39
CA LEU A 833 20.33 -14.66 5.64
C LEU A 833 19.99 -15.99 6.31
N ALA A 834 19.11 -15.97 7.32
CA ALA A 834 18.61 -17.17 7.97
C ALA A 834 17.86 -18.08 6.99
N ASP A 835 16.98 -17.54 6.13
CA ASP A 835 16.29 -18.31 5.09
C ASP A 835 17.26 -18.98 4.11
N ALA A 836 18.35 -18.29 3.73
CA ALA A 836 19.37 -18.86 2.85
C ALA A 836 20.14 -20.01 3.53
N PHE A 837 20.45 -19.89 4.82
CA PHE A 837 21.03 -20.98 5.63
C PHE A 837 20.05 -22.16 5.77
N LEU A 838 18.77 -21.90 6.06
CA LEU A 838 17.72 -22.93 6.18
C LEU A 838 17.50 -23.68 4.85
N ALA A 839 17.51 -22.97 3.72
CA ALA A 839 17.42 -23.55 2.39
C ALA A 839 18.61 -24.46 2.04
N LEU A 840 19.82 -24.10 2.50
CA LEU A 840 21.05 -24.89 2.37
C LEU A 840 21.27 -25.90 3.52
N ARG A 841 20.32 -26.00 4.47
CA ARG A 841 20.37 -26.91 5.64
C ARG A 841 21.55 -26.66 6.60
N LEU A 842 22.04 -25.42 6.66
CA LEU A 842 23.12 -25.00 7.53
C LEU A 842 22.57 -24.43 8.86
N PRO A 843 22.92 -25.00 10.04
CA PRO A 843 22.71 -24.34 11.33
C PRO A 843 23.38 -22.96 11.36
N PHE A 844 22.74 -21.95 11.96
CA PHE A 844 23.27 -20.58 11.95
C PHE A 844 24.66 -20.47 12.61
N ASP A 845 24.94 -21.32 13.62
CA ASP A 845 26.23 -21.39 14.32
C ASP A 845 27.21 -22.44 13.77
N SER A 846 26.98 -22.93 12.55
CA SER A 846 27.89 -23.86 11.85
C SER A 846 29.11 -23.15 11.22
N PRO A 847 30.27 -23.84 11.11
CA PRO A 847 31.42 -23.35 10.34
C PRO A 847 31.07 -23.04 8.87
N GLU A 848 30.15 -23.81 8.28
CA GLU A 848 29.69 -23.67 6.90
C GLU A 848 28.86 -22.38 6.72
N ALA A 849 27.95 -22.08 7.66
CA ALA A 849 27.23 -20.80 7.68
C ALA A 849 28.17 -19.61 7.90
N LYS A 850 29.23 -19.79 8.71
CA LYS A 850 30.29 -18.78 8.89
C LYS A 850 31.03 -18.48 7.58
N GLN A 851 31.43 -19.52 6.85
CA GLN A 851 32.14 -19.40 5.57
C GLN A 851 31.24 -18.76 4.49
N LEU A 852 29.98 -19.21 4.38
CA LEU A 852 29.02 -18.64 3.45
C LEU A 852 28.72 -17.16 3.76
N ASN A 853 28.64 -16.78 5.03
CA ASN A 853 28.53 -15.37 5.45
C ASN A 853 29.71 -14.53 4.92
N ILE A 854 30.95 -15.01 5.04
CA ILE A 854 32.12 -14.32 4.48
C ILE A 854 31.97 -14.15 2.95
N GLN A 855 31.71 -15.26 2.24
CA GLN A 855 31.66 -15.28 0.77
C GLN A 855 30.50 -14.45 0.19
N ILE A 856 29.35 -14.37 0.86
CA ILE A 856 28.23 -13.51 0.46
C ILE A 856 28.63 -12.03 0.51
N PHE A 857 29.18 -11.57 1.64
CA PHE A 857 29.54 -10.15 1.80
C PHE A 857 30.77 -9.77 0.99
N GLU A 858 31.74 -10.66 0.84
CA GLU A 858 32.86 -10.50 -0.10
C GLU A 858 32.36 -10.31 -1.54
N THR A 859 31.43 -11.15 -1.99
CA THR A 859 30.80 -11.05 -3.33
C THR A 859 30.04 -9.75 -3.51
N ILE A 860 29.30 -9.30 -2.50
CA ILE A 860 28.55 -8.03 -2.55
C ILE A 860 29.51 -6.84 -2.68
N TYR A 861 30.58 -6.79 -1.87
CA TYR A 861 31.55 -5.69 -1.91
C TYR A 861 32.36 -5.67 -3.22
N HIS A 862 32.81 -6.85 -3.69
CA HIS A 862 33.50 -6.99 -4.97
C HIS A 862 32.64 -6.49 -6.14
N ALA A 863 31.38 -6.93 -6.20
CA ALA A 863 30.42 -6.50 -7.23
C ALA A 863 30.10 -5.00 -7.16
N ALA A 864 29.97 -4.45 -5.95
CA ALA A 864 29.63 -3.06 -5.76
C ALA A 864 30.78 -2.13 -6.20
N LEU A 865 32.02 -2.49 -5.86
CA LEU A 865 33.22 -1.80 -6.34
C LEU A 865 33.39 -1.93 -7.86
N THR A 866 33.14 -3.11 -8.43
CA THR A 866 33.17 -3.33 -9.90
C THR A 866 32.23 -2.35 -10.61
N ALA A 867 30.95 -2.30 -10.22
CA ALA A 867 29.97 -1.39 -10.82
C ALA A 867 30.27 0.09 -10.55
N SER A 868 30.83 0.43 -9.39
CA SER A 868 31.23 1.80 -9.07
C SER A 868 32.45 2.24 -9.87
N CYS A 869 33.37 1.34 -10.20
CA CYS A 869 34.50 1.58 -11.10
C CYS A 869 34.04 1.76 -12.56
N GLU A 870 33.14 0.91 -13.05
CA GLU A 870 32.53 1.09 -14.38
C GLU A 870 31.80 2.43 -14.51
N LEU A 871 31.01 2.82 -13.51
CA LEU A 871 30.38 4.14 -13.47
C LEU A 871 31.39 5.30 -13.38
N ALA A 872 32.63 5.06 -12.93
CA ALA A 872 33.71 6.05 -12.98
C ALA A 872 34.41 6.09 -14.34
N LYS A 873 34.52 4.96 -15.04
CA LYS A 873 34.95 4.90 -16.46
C LYS A 873 34.02 5.74 -17.35
N GLU A 874 32.71 5.72 -17.07
CA GLU A 874 31.69 6.47 -17.82
C GLU A 874 31.55 7.94 -17.39
N LEU A 875 31.52 8.23 -16.08
CA LEU A 875 31.08 9.52 -15.54
C LEU A 875 32.17 10.28 -14.75
N GLY A 876 33.37 9.71 -14.65
CA GLY A 876 34.43 10.12 -13.71
C GLY A 876 34.17 9.66 -12.27
N PRO A 877 35.18 9.67 -11.38
CA PRO A 877 34.98 9.37 -9.96
C PRO A 877 34.11 10.44 -9.26
N TYR A 878 33.78 10.24 -7.98
CA TYR A 878 33.13 11.29 -7.17
C TYR A 878 34.12 12.43 -6.85
N GLU A 879 33.60 13.64 -6.60
CA GLU A 879 34.39 14.89 -6.43
C GLU A 879 35.51 14.75 -5.40
N THR A 880 35.23 14.06 -4.30
CA THR A 880 36.12 13.90 -3.14
C THR A 880 36.86 12.56 -3.11
N TYR A 881 36.98 11.89 -4.27
CA TYR A 881 37.78 10.67 -4.42
C TYR A 881 39.28 10.88 -4.17
N PRO A 882 39.94 11.95 -4.68
CA PRO A 882 41.37 12.15 -4.43
C PRO A 882 41.71 12.24 -2.94
N GLY A 883 42.67 11.43 -2.50
CA GLY A 883 43.11 11.36 -1.11
C GLY A 883 42.30 10.39 -0.23
N SER A 884 41.22 9.80 -0.74
CA SER A 884 40.52 8.70 -0.05
C SER A 884 41.38 7.44 0.03
N PRO A 885 41.18 6.55 1.02
CA PRO A 885 41.84 5.24 1.08
C PRO A 885 41.73 4.43 -0.23
N VAL A 886 40.55 4.41 -0.88
CA VAL A 886 40.38 3.69 -2.15
C VAL A 886 41.22 4.31 -3.27
N SER A 887 41.46 5.63 -3.26
CA SER A 887 42.41 6.28 -4.19
C SER A 887 43.89 6.03 -3.87
N GLN A 888 44.17 5.26 -2.81
CA GLN A 888 45.50 4.79 -2.43
C GLN A 888 45.62 3.25 -2.57
N GLY A 889 44.62 2.59 -3.18
CA GLY A 889 44.55 1.14 -3.32
C GLY A 889 44.10 0.40 -2.04
N ILE A 890 43.70 1.12 -1.00
CA ILE A 890 43.30 0.56 0.30
C ILE A 890 41.77 0.34 0.29
N LEU A 891 41.36 -0.91 0.18
CA LEU A 891 39.95 -1.32 0.26
C LEU A 891 39.57 -1.66 1.72
N GLN A 892 38.30 -1.98 1.96
CA GLN A 892 37.81 -2.13 3.33
C GLN A 892 38.53 -3.23 4.12
N TYR A 893 38.75 -4.41 3.54
CA TYR A 893 39.39 -5.52 4.25
C TYR A 893 40.85 -5.22 4.63
N ASP A 894 41.56 -4.40 3.83
CA ASP A 894 42.89 -3.90 4.14
C ASP A 894 42.85 -3.07 5.45
N MET A 895 41.81 -2.23 5.63
CA MET A 895 41.59 -1.47 6.87
C MET A 895 41.20 -2.32 8.08
N TRP A 896 40.89 -3.61 7.91
CA TRP A 896 40.70 -4.59 8.98
C TRP A 896 41.89 -5.55 9.15
N ASN A 897 42.94 -5.44 8.32
CA ASN A 897 44.05 -6.40 8.21
C ASN A 897 43.58 -7.83 7.88
N ILE A 898 42.57 -7.98 7.02
CA ILE A 898 42.00 -9.27 6.60
C ILE A 898 42.35 -9.55 5.13
N THR A 899 42.85 -10.75 4.85
CA THR A 899 42.96 -11.26 3.48
C THR A 899 41.62 -11.85 3.03
N PRO A 900 41.08 -11.49 1.84
CA PRO A 900 39.88 -12.11 1.28
C PRO A 900 40.04 -13.60 0.93
N THR A 901 38.96 -14.25 0.47
CA THR A 901 39.02 -15.61 -0.07
C THR A 901 39.50 -15.62 -1.53
N ASP A 902 39.72 -16.81 -2.09
CA ASP A 902 40.09 -17.02 -3.49
C ASP A 902 38.89 -16.96 -4.47
N LEU A 903 37.73 -16.48 -4.00
CA LEU A 903 36.48 -16.44 -4.78
C LEU A 903 36.47 -15.35 -5.86
N TRP A 904 37.21 -14.25 -5.67
CA TRP A 904 37.23 -13.10 -6.58
C TRP A 904 38.64 -12.52 -6.76
N ASP A 905 38.94 -12.03 -7.97
CA ASP A 905 40.23 -11.41 -8.31
C ASP A 905 40.27 -9.93 -7.86
N TRP A 906 40.68 -9.75 -6.61
CA TRP A 906 40.86 -8.45 -5.99
C TRP A 906 42.01 -7.61 -6.55
N GLU A 907 43.03 -8.24 -7.14
CA GLU A 907 44.20 -7.53 -7.68
C GLU A 907 43.87 -6.87 -9.03
N SER A 908 43.17 -7.59 -9.92
CA SER A 908 42.64 -6.99 -11.15
C SER A 908 41.68 -5.84 -10.85
N LEU A 909 40.80 -5.99 -9.85
CA LEU A 909 39.89 -4.90 -9.44
C LEU A 909 40.64 -3.70 -8.83
N LYS A 910 41.68 -3.93 -8.01
CA LYS A 910 42.54 -2.85 -7.47
C LYS A 910 43.26 -2.10 -8.60
N ALA A 911 43.74 -2.80 -9.64
CA ALA A 911 44.35 -2.17 -10.81
C ALA A 911 43.35 -1.30 -11.60
N ASP A 912 42.14 -1.82 -11.84
CA ASP A 912 41.05 -1.10 -12.52
C ASP A 912 40.65 0.19 -11.75
N ILE A 913 40.53 0.10 -10.42
CA ILE A 913 40.26 1.22 -9.52
C ILE A 913 41.41 2.24 -9.52
N ALA A 914 42.67 1.79 -9.56
CA ALA A 914 43.83 2.69 -9.64
C ALA A 914 43.87 3.47 -10.98
N GLN A 915 43.38 2.87 -12.07
CA GLN A 915 43.31 3.53 -13.39
C GLN A 915 42.12 4.49 -13.55
N HIS A 916 40.95 4.18 -12.96
CA HIS A 916 39.69 4.87 -13.27
C HIS A 916 38.96 5.48 -12.07
N GLY A 917 39.31 5.08 -10.85
CA GLY A 917 38.59 5.43 -9.63
C GLY A 917 37.25 4.73 -9.47
N VAL A 918 36.43 5.24 -8.55
CA VAL A 918 35.06 4.74 -8.26
C VAL A 918 34.07 5.91 -8.16
N ARG A 919 32.81 5.66 -8.51
CA ARG A 919 31.75 6.69 -8.59
C ARG A 919 31.09 7.00 -7.24
N ASN A 920 31.26 6.15 -6.24
CA ASN A 920 30.61 6.23 -4.94
C ASN A 920 31.66 6.09 -3.82
N SER A 921 31.60 6.94 -2.78
CA SER A 921 32.56 6.89 -1.66
C SER A 921 32.34 5.71 -0.71
N LEU A 922 31.10 5.23 -0.60
CA LEU A 922 30.68 4.13 0.27
C LEU A 922 29.57 3.34 -0.44
N LEU A 923 29.49 2.04 -0.17
CA LEU A 923 28.74 1.08 -0.98
C LEU A 923 27.82 0.14 -0.18
N VAL A 924 28.26 -0.34 0.99
CA VAL A 924 27.64 -1.48 1.68
C VAL A 924 27.29 -1.11 3.12
N ALA A 925 26.00 -1.16 3.45
CA ALA A 925 25.43 -0.81 4.75
C ALA A 925 24.19 -1.67 5.07
N PRO A 926 24.34 -2.83 5.75
CA PRO A 926 23.21 -3.71 6.06
C PRO A 926 22.27 -3.13 7.14
N MET A 927 21.15 -2.56 6.67
CA MET A 927 20.09 -1.89 7.43
C MET A 927 19.03 -2.86 8.01
N PRO A 928 18.13 -2.42 8.90
CA PRO A 928 16.97 -3.21 9.33
C PRO A 928 15.93 -3.29 8.22
N THR A 929 15.44 -4.49 7.89
CA THR A 929 14.56 -4.72 6.73
C THR A 929 13.10 -4.99 7.09
N ALA A 930 12.65 -4.62 8.30
CA ALA A 930 11.35 -4.96 8.89
C ALA A 930 10.14 -4.87 7.96
N SER A 931 10.04 -3.84 7.10
CA SER A 931 8.96 -3.76 6.12
C SER A 931 9.26 -4.52 4.81
N THR A 932 10.47 -4.42 4.28
CA THR A 932 10.83 -4.94 2.94
C THR A 932 11.00 -6.46 2.93
N SER A 933 11.67 -7.03 3.94
CA SER A 933 11.75 -8.49 4.13
C SER A 933 10.39 -9.11 4.38
N GLN A 934 9.56 -8.46 5.19
CA GLN A 934 8.19 -8.88 5.45
C GLN A 934 7.27 -8.79 4.22
N ILE A 935 7.55 -7.91 3.25
CA ILE A 935 6.89 -7.89 1.94
C ILE A 935 7.35 -9.06 1.06
N LEU A 936 8.66 -9.31 0.96
CA LEU A 936 9.18 -10.38 0.12
C LEU A 936 8.88 -11.79 0.69
N GLY A 937 8.77 -11.91 2.02
CA GLY A 937 8.49 -13.14 2.75
C GLY A 937 9.71 -13.75 3.45
N ASN A 938 10.76 -12.97 3.69
CA ASN A 938 12.03 -13.38 4.28
C ASN A 938 12.15 -12.91 5.75
N ASN A 939 13.08 -13.49 6.52
CA ASN A 939 13.51 -12.98 7.82
C ASN A 939 14.32 -11.67 7.69
N GLU A 940 14.43 -10.93 8.80
CA GLU A 940 15.06 -9.61 8.80
C GLU A 940 16.59 -9.66 8.59
N CYS A 941 17.07 -8.87 7.63
CA CYS A 941 18.46 -8.59 7.32
C CYS A 941 19.39 -9.82 7.41
N PHE A 942 20.33 -9.79 8.36
CA PHE A 942 21.29 -10.85 8.69
C PHE A 942 20.96 -11.56 10.02
N GLU A 943 19.75 -11.37 10.57
CA GLU A 943 19.38 -11.92 11.87
C GLU A 943 18.98 -13.41 11.78
N PRO A 944 19.23 -14.20 12.85
CA PRO A 944 18.55 -15.48 13.05
C PRO A 944 17.03 -15.31 13.23
N TYR A 945 16.29 -16.42 13.21
CA TYR A 945 14.87 -16.41 13.58
C TYR A 945 14.71 -16.10 15.07
N THR A 946 13.90 -15.09 15.40
CA THR A 946 13.62 -14.68 16.80
C THR A 946 12.73 -15.69 17.54
N SER A 947 11.89 -16.41 16.80
CA SER A 947 11.05 -17.52 17.26
C SER A 947 10.61 -18.39 16.07
N ASN A 948 10.34 -19.69 16.29
CA ASN A 948 9.70 -20.54 15.28
C ASN A 948 8.17 -20.50 15.28
N ILE A 949 7.53 -19.93 16.32
CA ILE A 949 6.11 -19.56 16.27
C ILE A 949 5.88 -18.21 16.96
N TYR A 950 5.19 -17.30 16.28
CA TYR A 950 4.92 -15.97 16.82
C TYR A 950 3.50 -15.52 16.50
N SER A 951 2.92 -14.74 17.41
CA SER A 951 1.60 -14.17 17.19
C SER A 951 1.70 -12.85 16.42
N ARG A 952 0.82 -12.66 15.44
CA ARG A 952 0.84 -11.53 14.53
C ARG A 952 -0.53 -10.85 14.46
N ARG A 953 -0.62 -9.65 15.04
CA ARG A 953 -1.82 -8.81 14.98
C ARG A 953 -1.92 -8.05 13.65
N VAL A 954 -3.09 -8.09 13.03
CA VAL A 954 -3.51 -7.28 11.88
C VAL A 954 -4.91 -6.70 12.15
N LEU A 955 -5.47 -5.92 11.21
CA LEU A 955 -6.82 -5.35 11.38
C LEU A 955 -7.93 -6.42 11.44
N ALA A 956 -7.72 -7.56 10.79
CA ALA A 956 -8.63 -8.72 10.80
C ALA A 956 -8.51 -9.63 12.04
N GLY A 957 -7.70 -9.26 13.05
CA GLY A 957 -7.49 -10.05 14.26
C GLY A 957 -6.04 -10.49 14.45
N GLU A 958 -5.85 -11.53 15.26
CA GLU A 958 -4.52 -12.03 15.65
C GLU A 958 -4.28 -13.45 15.10
N PHE A 959 -3.16 -13.62 14.39
CA PHE A 959 -2.83 -14.82 13.63
C PHE A 959 -1.55 -15.45 14.17
N GLN A 960 -1.58 -16.74 14.52
CA GLN A 960 -0.38 -17.50 14.83
C GLN A 960 0.38 -17.83 13.53
N VAL A 961 1.64 -17.41 13.44
CA VAL A 961 2.52 -17.65 12.29
C VAL A 961 3.65 -18.58 12.72
N VAL A 962 3.73 -19.74 12.06
CA VAL A 962 4.83 -20.70 12.22
C VAL A 962 5.92 -20.37 11.19
N ASN A 963 7.19 -20.59 11.54
CA ASN A 963 8.30 -20.58 10.59
C ASN A 963 7.99 -21.56 9.44
N PRO A 964 7.85 -21.08 8.18
CA PRO A 964 7.36 -21.92 7.08
C PRO A 964 8.32 -23.06 6.73
N TRP A 965 9.63 -22.85 6.96
CA TRP A 965 10.65 -23.88 6.77
C TRP A 965 10.48 -25.02 7.78
N LEU A 966 10.36 -24.70 9.07
CA LEU A 966 10.13 -25.69 10.13
C LEU A 966 8.80 -26.42 9.92
N LEU A 967 7.73 -25.68 9.64
CA LEU A 967 6.40 -26.24 9.45
C LEU A 967 6.40 -27.28 8.33
N LYS A 968 7.02 -26.97 7.18
CA LYS A 968 7.15 -27.93 6.07
C LYS A 968 8.01 -29.14 6.44
N ASP A 969 9.10 -28.95 7.17
CA ASP A 969 9.92 -30.06 7.68
C ASP A 969 9.15 -31.00 8.62
N LEU A 970 8.34 -30.45 9.54
CA LEU A 970 7.52 -31.25 10.46
C LEU A 970 6.36 -31.96 9.75
N VAL A 971 5.78 -31.36 8.70
CA VAL A 971 4.79 -32.03 7.82
C VAL A 971 5.45 -33.16 7.02
N ASP A 972 6.57 -32.89 6.32
CA ASP A 972 7.32 -33.90 5.55
C ASP A 972 7.75 -35.11 6.42
N MET A 973 8.05 -34.88 7.70
CA MET A 973 8.41 -35.93 8.67
C MET A 973 7.20 -36.65 9.30
N GLY A 974 5.97 -36.17 9.12
CA GLY A 974 4.77 -36.71 9.79
C GLY A 974 4.70 -36.40 11.29
N LEU A 975 5.31 -35.29 11.72
CA LEU A 975 5.36 -34.83 13.13
C LEU A 975 4.38 -33.68 13.42
N TRP A 976 3.89 -32.97 12.40
CA TRP A 976 3.00 -31.83 12.62
C TRP A 976 1.62 -32.26 13.13
N SER A 977 1.18 -31.64 14.23
CA SER A 977 -0.10 -31.88 14.89
C SER A 977 -0.43 -30.72 15.84
N ASP A 978 -1.68 -30.60 16.30
CA ASP A 978 -2.04 -29.58 17.30
C ASP A 978 -1.30 -29.79 18.65
N ASN A 979 -0.96 -31.03 19.02
CA ASN A 979 -0.12 -31.32 20.19
C ASN A 979 1.31 -30.79 19.97
N MET A 980 1.93 -31.08 18.82
CA MET A 980 3.24 -30.53 18.43
C MET A 980 3.23 -28.99 18.43
N LYS A 981 2.20 -28.38 17.83
CA LYS A 981 1.99 -26.93 17.83
C LYS A 981 1.89 -26.35 19.26
N ASN A 982 1.07 -26.96 20.12
CA ASN A 982 0.90 -26.52 21.51
C ASN A 982 2.19 -26.68 22.34
N ARG A 983 2.99 -27.71 22.09
CA ARG A 983 4.34 -27.88 22.68
C ARG A 983 5.29 -26.75 22.26
N ILE A 984 5.33 -26.39 20.98
CA ILE A 984 6.17 -25.29 20.48
C ILE A 984 5.73 -23.94 21.06
N ILE A 985 4.42 -23.72 21.28
CA ILE A 985 3.92 -22.51 21.95
C ILE A 985 4.34 -22.48 23.42
N ALA A 986 4.17 -23.60 24.15
CA ALA A 986 4.57 -23.74 25.55
C ALA A 986 6.06 -23.44 25.76
N ASP A 987 6.91 -23.95 24.87
CA ASP A 987 8.36 -23.72 24.83
C ASP A 987 8.76 -22.34 24.23
N GLY A 988 7.80 -21.44 24.02
CA GLY A 988 8.04 -20.06 23.58
C GLY A 988 8.55 -19.92 22.15
N GLY A 989 8.33 -20.94 21.31
CA GLY A 989 8.84 -21.02 19.94
C GLY A 989 10.17 -21.77 19.79
N SER A 990 10.69 -22.36 20.87
CA SER A 990 11.74 -23.36 20.80
C SER A 990 11.22 -24.71 20.31
N ILE A 991 12.14 -25.55 19.82
CA ILE A 991 11.90 -26.97 19.54
C ILE A 991 12.90 -27.89 20.27
N GLN A 992 13.81 -27.34 21.07
CA GLN A 992 14.98 -28.07 21.57
C GLN A 992 14.60 -29.17 22.59
N ASN A 993 13.61 -28.90 23.45
CA ASN A 993 13.17 -29.84 24.49
C ASN A 993 12.16 -30.89 23.96
N ILE A 994 11.72 -30.78 22.69
CA ILE A 994 10.74 -31.69 22.11
C ILE A 994 11.46 -33.00 21.72
N PRO A 995 11.13 -34.16 22.32
CA PRO A 995 11.91 -35.39 22.13
C PRO A 995 11.71 -36.05 20.76
N ASN A 996 10.59 -35.78 20.09
CA ASN A 996 10.22 -36.44 18.82
C ASN A 996 10.88 -35.81 17.59
N ILE A 997 11.57 -34.68 17.74
CA ILE A 997 12.23 -33.95 16.66
C ILE A 997 13.72 -34.36 16.59
N PRO A 998 14.26 -34.71 15.41
CA PRO A 998 15.69 -35.06 15.27
C PRO A 998 16.65 -33.93 15.66
N GLU A 999 17.82 -34.29 16.22
CA GLU A 999 18.83 -33.31 16.63
C GLU A 999 19.38 -32.46 15.47
N GLU A 1000 19.46 -33.02 14.25
CA GLU A 1000 19.79 -32.25 13.03
C GLU A 1000 18.78 -31.12 12.77
N THR A 1001 17.48 -31.40 12.96
CA THR A 1001 16.39 -30.42 12.84
C THR A 1001 16.47 -29.39 13.96
N LYS A 1002 16.71 -29.82 15.22
CA LYS A 1002 16.89 -28.91 16.36
C LYS A 1002 18.05 -27.94 16.16
N ALA A 1003 19.18 -28.43 15.65
CA ALA A 1003 20.34 -27.60 15.34
C ALA A 1003 20.03 -26.56 14.25
N LEU A 1004 19.29 -26.95 13.22
CA LEU A 1004 18.91 -26.08 12.10
C LEU A 1004 17.96 -24.94 12.51
N TYR A 1005 17.00 -25.22 13.40
CA TYR A 1005 15.95 -24.26 13.81
C TYR A 1005 16.13 -23.69 15.24
N LYS A 1006 17.39 -23.54 15.70
CA LYS A 1006 17.72 -22.74 16.89
C LYS A 1006 17.20 -21.30 16.71
N THR A 1007 16.55 -20.79 17.75
CA THR A 1007 16.16 -19.38 17.84
C THR A 1007 17.35 -18.49 18.22
N VAL A 1008 17.23 -17.18 18.01
CA VAL A 1008 18.25 -16.19 18.38
C VAL A 1008 18.63 -16.22 19.87
N TRP A 1009 17.74 -16.70 20.74
CA TRP A 1009 17.94 -16.84 22.19
C TRP A 1009 18.79 -18.07 22.57
N GLU A 1010 18.92 -19.02 21.64
CA GLU A 1010 19.62 -20.30 21.82
C GLU A 1010 20.98 -20.31 21.10
N ILE A 1011 21.16 -19.41 20.13
CA ILE A 1011 22.44 -19.18 19.46
C ILE A 1011 23.35 -18.31 20.36
N PRO A 1012 24.59 -18.75 20.67
CA PRO A 1012 25.52 -17.97 21.48
C PRO A 1012 25.85 -16.63 20.81
N GLN A 1013 25.52 -15.51 21.46
CA GLN A 1013 25.68 -14.17 20.87
C GLN A 1013 27.13 -13.83 20.48
N ARG A 1014 28.13 -14.51 21.06
CA ARG A 1014 29.53 -14.41 20.62
C ARG A 1014 29.72 -14.85 19.15
N VAL A 1015 28.95 -15.82 18.68
CA VAL A 1015 28.96 -16.27 17.27
C VAL A 1015 28.34 -15.19 16.38
N ILE A 1016 27.23 -14.57 16.80
CA ILE A 1016 26.59 -13.46 16.08
C ILE A 1016 27.56 -12.27 15.95
N VAL A 1017 28.23 -11.88 17.04
CA VAL A 1017 29.24 -10.82 17.08
C VAL A 1017 30.46 -11.17 16.22
N GLN A 1018 30.91 -12.44 16.22
CA GLN A 1018 32.00 -12.89 15.35
C GLN A 1018 31.60 -12.80 13.87
N MET A 1019 30.46 -13.37 13.48
CA MET A 1019 29.95 -13.33 12.09
C MET A 1019 29.73 -11.90 11.58
N ALA A 1020 29.35 -10.98 12.49
CA ALA A 1020 29.27 -9.55 12.20
C ALA A 1020 30.65 -8.91 11.95
N ALA A 1021 31.69 -9.31 12.69
CA ALA A 1021 33.05 -8.85 12.47
C ALA A 1021 33.67 -9.45 11.19
N ASP A 1022 33.45 -10.74 10.92
CA ASP A 1022 33.96 -11.42 9.73
C ASP A 1022 33.44 -10.76 8.44
N ARG A 1023 32.14 -10.41 8.38
CA ARG A 1023 31.57 -9.64 7.25
C ARG A 1023 31.91 -8.14 7.31
N GLY A 1024 32.29 -7.62 8.48
CA GLY A 1024 32.68 -6.22 8.68
C GLY A 1024 33.87 -5.80 7.81
N ALA A 1025 34.77 -6.73 7.49
CA ALA A 1025 35.86 -6.54 6.54
C ALA A 1025 35.40 -6.20 5.11
N PHE A 1026 34.14 -6.49 4.75
CA PHE A 1026 33.54 -6.23 3.44
C PHE A 1026 32.38 -5.23 3.52
N ILE A 1027 32.29 -4.46 4.61
CA ILE A 1027 31.26 -3.44 4.87
C ILE A 1027 31.97 -2.11 5.13
N ASP A 1028 31.98 -1.22 4.13
CA ASP A 1028 32.63 0.09 4.20
C ASP A 1028 31.86 1.10 5.07
N GLN A 1029 30.55 0.92 5.23
CA GLN A 1029 29.73 1.59 6.25
C GLN A 1029 29.73 0.76 7.56
N SER A 1030 28.58 0.46 8.17
CA SER A 1030 28.41 -0.43 9.33
C SER A 1030 27.16 -1.32 9.14
N GLN A 1031 26.68 -1.98 10.21
CA GLN A 1031 25.53 -2.90 10.17
C GLN A 1031 24.68 -2.76 11.45
N SER A 1032 23.34 -2.87 11.32
CA SER A 1032 22.39 -2.68 12.44
C SER A 1032 22.31 -3.88 13.39
N LEU A 1033 23.37 -4.13 14.15
CA LEU A 1033 23.55 -5.36 14.94
C LEU A 1033 22.69 -5.39 16.23
N ASN A 1034 21.49 -5.97 16.19
CA ASN A 1034 20.72 -6.26 17.41
C ASN A 1034 21.34 -7.43 18.21
N ILE A 1035 21.32 -7.32 19.53
CA ILE A 1035 21.85 -8.34 20.45
C ILE A 1035 20.73 -8.88 21.33
N HIS A 1036 20.67 -10.21 21.48
CA HIS A 1036 19.58 -10.91 22.14
C HIS A 1036 20.09 -11.68 23.37
N LEU A 1037 19.70 -11.28 24.57
CA LEU A 1037 20.07 -11.95 25.82
C LEU A 1037 18.83 -12.32 26.61
N LYS A 1038 18.52 -13.63 26.68
CA LYS A 1038 17.38 -14.17 27.43
C LYS A 1038 17.40 -13.71 28.89
N ASP A 1039 18.47 -14.06 29.61
CA ASP A 1039 18.71 -13.64 30.99
C ASP A 1039 19.86 -12.61 31.01
N PRO A 1040 19.59 -11.30 30.87
CA PRO A 1040 20.62 -10.26 30.89
C PRO A 1040 21.29 -10.17 32.26
N SER A 1041 22.60 -9.91 32.28
CA SER A 1041 23.32 -9.51 33.49
C SER A 1041 24.47 -8.57 33.11
N MET A 1042 24.87 -7.70 34.03
CA MET A 1042 25.91 -6.70 33.78
C MET A 1042 27.21 -7.34 33.26
N GLY A 1043 27.59 -8.52 33.77
CA GLY A 1043 28.74 -9.29 33.28
C GLY A 1043 28.57 -9.84 31.87
N LYS A 1044 27.38 -10.39 31.52
CA LYS A 1044 27.09 -10.87 30.16
C LYS A 1044 27.11 -9.73 29.14
N ILE A 1045 26.43 -8.62 29.43
CA ILE A 1045 26.37 -7.44 28.55
C ILE A 1045 27.77 -6.82 28.40
N THR A 1046 28.54 -6.70 29.50
CA THR A 1046 29.94 -6.25 29.46
C THR A 1046 30.79 -7.14 28.57
N SER A 1047 30.76 -8.46 28.77
CA SER A 1047 31.56 -9.40 27.95
C SER A 1047 31.16 -9.38 26.48
N MET A 1048 29.91 -9.04 26.15
CA MET A 1048 29.43 -8.91 24.78
C MET A 1048 29.97 -7.63 24.13
N HIS A 1049 29.80 -6.46 24.77
CA HIS A 1049 30.34 -5.19 24.26
C HIS A 1049 31.87 -5.23 24.12
N PHE A 1050 32.58 -5.76 25.11
CA PHE A 1050 34.04 -5.89 25.03
C PHE A 1050 34.51 -6.88 23.95
N ALA A 1051 33.72 -7.92 23.63
CA ALA A 1051 34.01 -8.78 22.49
C ALA A 1051 33.80 -8.06 21.16
N GLY A 1052 32.70 -7.32 20.99
CA GLY A 1052 32.42 -6.53 19.79
C GLY A 1052 33.47 -5.45 19.54
N TRP A 1053 33.85 -4.72 20.60
CA TRP A 1053 34.92 -3.73 20.58
C TRP A 1053 36.28 -4.34 20.18
N LYS A 1054 36.70 -5.43 20.82
CA LYS A 1054 38.01 -6.07 20.54
C LYS A 1054 38.07 -6.79 19.19
N LEU A 1055 36.94 -7.19 18.64
CA LEU A 1055 36.81 -7.62 17.24
C LEU A 1055 36.75 -6.45 16.25
N GLY A 1056 36.81 -5.21 16.73
CA GLY A 1056 36.85 -4.01 15.92
C GLY A 1056 35.54 -3.65 15.23
N LEU A 1057 34.38 -4.08 15.75
CA LEU A 1057 33.09 -3.64 15.21
C LEU A 1057 33.00 -2.11 15.19
N LYS A 1058 32.26 -1.59 14.21
CA LYS A 1058 31.89 -0.16 14.14
C LYS A 1058 30.67 0.11 15.00
N THR A 1059 29.60 -0.65 14.76
CA THR A 1059 28.42 -0.75 15.63
C THR A 1059 28.54 -2.01 16.46
N GLY A 1060 28.74 -1.86 17.77
CA GLY A 1060 28.75 -2.98 18.72
C GLY A 1060 27.36 -3.48 19.06
N MET A 1061 26.38 -2.57 19.12
CA MET A 1061 24.99 -2.89 19.38
C MET A 1061 24.05 -1.82 18.82
N TYR A 1062 23.02 -2.26 18.11
CA TYR A 1062 21.80 -1.50 17.84
C TYR A 1062 20.89 -1.60 19.08
N TYR A 1063 19.79 -2.35 19.06
CA TYR A 1063 19.03 -2.62 20.30
C TYR A 1063 19.62 -3.78 21.11
N LEU A 1064 19.55 -3.66 22.43
CA LEU A 1064 19.50 -4.83 23.31
C LEU A 1064 18.06 -5.37 23.32
N ARG A 1065 17.90 -6.67 23.09
CA ARG A 1065 16.64 -7.42 23.22
C ARG A 1065 16.77 -8.39 24.39
N THR A 1066 15.78 -8.40 25.27
CA THR A 1066 15.73 -9.22 26.48
C THR A 1066 14.42 -10.00 26.55
N MET A 1067 14.39 -11.06 27.37
CA MET A 1067 13.14 -11.72 27.75
C MET A 1067 12.80 -11.39 29.22
N ALA A 1068 11.53 -11.43 29.57
CA ALA A 1068 11.12 -11.35 30.97
C ALA A 1068 11.52 -12.63 31.71
N ALA A 1069 12.01 -12.48 32.96
CA ALA A 1069 12.46 -13.62 33.78
C ALA A 1069 11.33 -14.60 34.14
N SER A 1070 10.08 -14.14 34.13
CA SER A 1070 8.88 -14.98 34.17
C SER A 1070 8.15 -14.91 32.83
N ALA A 1071 7.85 -16.07 32.25
CA ALA A 1071 6.91 -16.15 31.14
C ALA A 1071 5.50 -15.81 31.64
N PRO A 1072 4.71 -14.98 30.91
CA PRO A 1072 3.29 -14.82 31.20
C PRO A 1072 2.54 -16.15 31.16
N ILE A 1073 1.47 -16.28 31.94
CA ILE A 1073 0.59 -17.46 31.87
C ILE A 1073 0.02 -17.55 30.46
N GLN A 1074 0.37 -18.62 29.73
CA GLN A 1074 -0.05 -18.82 28.35
C GLN A 1074 -1.48 -19.36 28.27
N PHE A 1075 -2.46 -18.47 28.39
CA PHE A 1075 -3.90 -18.80 28.32
C PHE A 1075 -4.33 -19.49 27.00
N THR A 1076 -3.48 -19.49 25.98
CA THR A 1076 -3.69 -20.11 24.67
C THR A 1076 -3.25 -21.57 24.58
N VAL A 1077 -2.62 -22.13 25.62
CA VAL A 1077 -2.09 -23.51 25.62
C VAL A 1077 -2.99 -24.45 26.41
N ASP A 1078 -3.45 -25.50 25.74
CA ASP A 1078 -4.16 -26.61 26.36
C ASP A 1078 -3.21 -27.47 27.21
N GLN A 1079 -3.30 -27.32 28.54
CA GLN A 1079 -2.48 -28.08 29.49
C GLN A 1079 -2.89 -29.55 29.63
N GLU A 1080 -4.05 -29.97 29.13
CA GLU A 1080 -4.43 -31.39 29.06
C GLU A 1080 -3.69 -32.07 27.90
N GLN A 1081 -3.64 -31.41 26.73
CA GLN A 1081 -2.88 -31.91 25.57
C GLN A 1081 -1.37 -32.05 25.85
N LEU A 1082 -0.76 -31.15 26.64
CA LEU A 1082 0.65 -31.29 27.03
C LEU A 1082 0.94 -32.57 27.84
N LYS A 1083 -0.05 -33.06 28.62
CA LYS A 1083 0.05 -34.32 29.38
C LYS A 1083 -0.05 -35.56 28.47
N VAL A 1084 -0.64 -35.42 27.27
CA VAL A 1084 -0.70 -36.51 26.29
C VAL A 1084 0.67 -36.69 25.66
N ALA A 1085 1.30 -37.82 25.96
CA ALA A 1085 2.55 -38.24 25.34
C ALA A 1085 2.38 -38.31 23.81
N ASP A 1086 3.13 -37.47 23.10
CA ASP A 1086 3.13 -37.48 21.64
C ASP A 1086 3.86 -38.74 21.14
N THR A 1087 3.17 -39.57 20.37
CA THR A 1087 3.64 -40.88 19.89
C THR A 1087 4.09 -40.84 18.43
N ASN A 1088 4.11 -39.67 17.79
CA ASN A 1088 4.53 -39.53 16.40
C ASN A 1088 6.05 -39.73 16.23
N ILE A 1089 6.44 -40.65 15.35
CA ILE A 1089 7.84 -41.01 15.07
C ILE A 1089 8.26 -40.42 13.71
N ALA A 1090 9.38 -39.69 13.71
CA ALA A 1090 9.87 -38.95 12.54
C ALA A 1090 10.19 -39.84 11.33
N ARG A 1091 9.65 -39.51 10.15
CA ARG A 1091 9.91 -40.22 8.88
C ARG A 1091 11.22 -39.77 8.22
N VAL A 1092 12.36 -40.17 8.80
CA VAL A 1092 13.73 -39.74 8.43
C VAL A 1092 14.03 -39.81 6.91
N ASN A 1093 13.50 -40.79 6.18
CA ASN A 1093 13.77 -40.98 4.75
C ASN A 1093 13.18 -39.90 3.82
N GLY A 1094 12.30 -39.01 4.28
CA GLY A 1094 11.73 -37.94 3.44
C GLY A 1094 12.74 -36.85 3.07
N LEU A 1095 13.54 -36.41 4.04
CA LEU A 1095 14.33 -35.17 3.94
C LEU A 1095 15.40 -35.19 2.82
N LYS A 1096 15.94 -36.38 2.49
CA LYS A 1096 16.98 -36.56 1.46
C LYS A 1096 16.46 -36.43 0.01
N LYS A 1097 15.13 -36.38 -0.22
CA LYS A 1097 14.54 -36.32 -1.57
C LYS A 1097 14.41 -34.91 -2.18
N ARG A 1098 14.69 -33.83 -1.43
CA ARG A 1098 14.43 -32.44 -1.86
C ARG A 1098 15.26 -31.92 -3.06
N VAL A 1099 16.19 -32.73 -3.58
CA VAL A 1099 16.96 -32.47 -4.83
C VAL A 1099 16.05 -32.30 -6.07
N GLY A 1100 14.79 -32.73 -6.05
CA GLY A 1100 13.91 -32.74 -7.22
C GLY A 1100 12.55 -32.03 -7.07
N ALA A 1101 12.53 -30.69 -7.21
CA ALA A 1101 11.32 -29.93 -7.57
C ALA A 1101 11.73 -28.61 -8.29
N PRO A 1102 11.10 -28.23 -9.43
CA PRO A 1102 11.62 -27.16 -10.28
C PRO A 1102 11.02 -25.77 -10.02
N MET A 1103 11.85 -24.73 -10.10
CA MET A 1103 11.42 -23.38 -10.49
C MET A 1103 12.44 -22.74 -11.45
N SER A 1104 11.95 -22.33 -12.63
CA SER A 1104 12.64 -21.55 -13.68
C SER A 1104 13.76 -22.26 -14.48
N PRO A 1105 14.01 -21.87 -15.75
CA PRO A 1105 14.80 -22.66 -16.71
C PRO A 1105 16.32 -22.40 -16.68
N SER A 1106 17.05 -23.35 -17.26
CA SER A 1106 18.51 -23.42 -17.34
C SER A 1106 19.15 -22.40 -18.30
N GLY A 1107 20.31 -21.86 -17.91
CA GLY A 1107 21.30 -21.28 -18.81
C GLY A 1107 22.70 -21.80 -18.47
N ASN A 1108 23.37 -22.48 -19.42
CA ASN A 1108 24.72 -23.00 -19.24
C ASN A 1108 25.76 -21.88 -19.32
N TYR A 1109 26.62 -21.71 -18.32
CA TYR A 1109 28.04 -21.30 -18.48
C TYR A 1109 28.87 -21.77 -17.27
N ASN A 1110 30.17 -22.02 -17.48
CA ASN A 1110 31.05 -22.68 -16.50
C ASN A 1110 31.90 -21.69 -15.69
N ALA A 1111 31.78 -21.74 -14.36
CA ALA A 1111 32.85 -21.40 -13.41
C ALA A 1111 32.52 -22.05 -12.06
N VAL A 1112 33.19 -23.16 -11.71
CA VAL A 1112 32.87 -23.97 -10.51
C VAL A 1112 34.15 -24.51 -9.84
N PRO A 1113 34.51 -24.02 -8.64
CA PRO A 1113 35.48 -24.69 -7.77
C PRO A 1113 34.91 -26.02 -7.26
N ARG A 1114 35.68 -27.11 -7.33
CA ARG A 1114 35.25 -28.43 -6.85
C ARG A 1114 35.77 -28.71 -5.42
N PRO A 1115 34.98 -29.30 -4.52
CA PRO A 1115 35.45 -29.65 -3.18
C PRO A 1115 36.52 -30.76 -3.22
N MET A 1116 37.50 -30.66 -2.31
CA MET A 1116 38.78 -31.40 -2.34
C MET A 1116 38.73 -32.91 -2.01
N TYR A 1117 37.56 -33.51 -1.76
CA TYR A 1117 37.46 -34.91 -1.29
C TYR A 1117 37.30 -35.97 -2.40
N ALA A 1118 37.94 -35.77 -3.56
CA ALA A 1118 37.98 -36.72 -4.67
C ALA A 1118 39.26 -37.60 -4.67
N SER A 1119 39.44 -38.41 -3.63
CA SER A 1119 40.57 -39.35 -3.53
C SER A 1119 40.44 -40.51 -4.54
N LYS A 1120 41.53 -40.85 -5.21
CA LYS A 1120 41.57 -41.82 -6.32
C LYS A 1120 41.43 -43.26 -5.84
N LEU A 1121 40.57 -44.05 -6.49
CA LEU A 1121 40.73 -45.50 -6.65
C LEU A 1121 40.47 -45.92 -8.12
N PRO A 1122 41.09 -47.00 -8.64
CA PRO A 1122 41.22 -47.20 -10.09
C PRO A 1122 40.22 -48.19 -10.72
N ASN A 1123 39.93 -47.94 -12.00
CA ASN A 1123 39.64 -48.88 -13.09
C ASN A 1123 38.99 -50.25 -12.79
N GLY A 1124 37.79 -50.46 -13.36
CA GLY A 1124 37.69 -51.42 -14.47
C GLY A 1124 36.50 -52.40 -14.52
N VAL A 1125 36.13 -52.73 -15.77
CA VAL A 1125 35.31 -53.89 -16.21
C VAL A 1125 33.80 -53.78 -15.89
N SER A 1126 32.98 -54.61 -16.54
CA SER A 1126 31.65 -54.22 -17.01
C SER A 1126 30.62 -55.37 -17.10
N ASN A 1127 29.36 -54.96 -17.34
CA ASN A 1127 28.32 -55.62 -18.14
C ASN A 1127 27.38 -56.73 -17.56
N VAL A 1128 26.08 -56.45 -17.78
CA VAL A 1128 24.99 -57.35 -18.26
C VAL A 1128 24.10 -58.13 -17.26
N ASN A 1129 22.85 -57.64 -17.21
CA ASN A 1129 21.52 -58.28 -17.15
C ASN A 1129 21.30 -59.72 -16.61
N GLY A 1130 20.25 -59.89 -15.79
CA GLY A 1130 19.56 -61.17 -15.56
C GLY A 1130 18.33 -61.10 -14.64
N MET A 1131 17.12 -61.18 -15.21
CA MET A 1131 15.85 -61.54 -14.50
C MET A 1131 15.56 -63.05 -14.72
N PRO A 1132 14.60 -63.74 -14.05
CA PRO A 1132 13.45 -63.24 -13.27
C PRO A 1132 13.07 -63.99 -11.95
N THR A 1133 11.90 -63.62 -11.41
CA THR A 1133 10.96 -64.19 -10.42
C THR A 1133 10.40 -65.62 -10.74
N PRO A 1134 9.45 -66.25 -9.96
CA PRO A 1134 8.79 -65.93 -8.66
C PRO A 1134 8.55 -67.14 -7.67
N GLU A 1135 7.70 -66.91 -6.64
CA GLU A 1135 6.66 -67.81 -6.04
C GLU A 1135 6.98 -69.00 -5.09
N ALA A 1136 6.45 -68.94 -3.85
CA ALA A 1136 5.31 -69.79 -3.37
C ALA A 1136 5.07 -69.75 -1.83
N THR A 1137 3.81 -69.58 -1.41
CA THR A 1137 3.23 -69.93 -0.08
C THR A 1137 2.38 -71.24 -0.24
N PRO A 1138 1.75 -71.90 0.79
CA PRO A 1138 1.33 -71.44 2.12
C PRO A 1138 1.70 -72.41 3.31
N PRO A 1139 0.82 -72.94 4.22
CA PRO A 1139 0.73 -72.46 5.62
C PRO A 1139 0.73 -73.54 6.74
N ALA A 1140 0.69 -73.11 8.03
CA ALA A 1140 -0.39 -73.44 9.01
C ALA A 1140 0.00 -73.64 10.51
N SER A 1141 -0.63 -72.81 11.38
CA SER A 1141 -1.37 -73.15 12.62
C SER A 1141 -0.74 -73.79 13.89
N THR A 1142 -0.90 -73.05 15.02
CA THR A 1142 -1.42 -73.51 16.36
C THR A 1142 -0.57 -74.48 17.23
N GLU A 1143 -0.76 -74.64 18.55
CA GLU A 1143 -1.70 -74.05 19.56
C GLU A 1143 -1.07 -74.07 20.97
N GLN A 1144 -1.59 -73.30 21.95
CA GLN A 1144 -2.27 -73.84 23.17
C GLN A 1144 -2.78 -72.73 24.14
N LYS A 1145 -3.62 -73.13 25.11
CA LYS A 1145 -4.36 -72.29 26.10
C LYS A 1145 -3.71 -72.43 27.52
N ARG A 1146 -4.21 -71.98 28.70
CA ARG A 1146 -5.58 -71.66 29.18
C ARG A 1146 -5.58 -71.05 30.61
N PHE A 1147 -6.41 -70.01 30.85
CA PHE A 1147 -7.15 -69.69 32.11
C PHE A 1147 -6.47 -69.37 33.48
N SER A 1148 -7.30 -68.88 34.42
CA SER A 1148 -7.08 -68.29 35.77
C SER A 1148 -7.89 -69.08 36.86
N PRO A 1149 -8.22 -68.64 38.13
CA PRO A 1149 -7.95 -67.39 38.90
C PRO A 1149 -7.65 -67.53 40.45
N LYS A 1150 -7.53 -66.37 41.13
CA LYS A 1150 -7.58 -66.00 42.60
C LYS A 1150 -7.83 -67.06 43.72
N THR A 1151 -7.14 -66.91 44.87
CA THR A 1151 -7.71 -66.66 46.24
C THR A 1151 -6.62 -66.26 47.28
N SER A 1152 -6.92 -66.12 48.59
CA SER A 1152 -6.23 -65.17 49.50
C SER A 1152 -6.27 -65.46 51.03
N LYS A 1153 -5.37 -64.78 51.77
CA LYS A 1153 -5.33 -64.45 53.23
C LYS A 1153 -4.90 -65.50 54.28
N VAL A 1154 -3.94 -65.08 55.13
CA VAL A 1154 -3.85 -65.26 56.60
C VAL A 1154 -3.26 -63.94 57.17
N THR A 1155 -3.48 -63.60 58.46
CA THR A 1155 -3.14 -62.28 59.06
C THR A 1155 -2.65 -62.36 60.52
N GLU A 1156 -1.97 -61.28 60.97
CA GLU A 1156 -1.89 -60.79 62.37
C GLU A 1156 -1.01 -61.55 63.40
N PRO A 1157 -0.61 -60.95 64.56
CA PRO A 1157 -1.22 -59.78 65.24
C PRO A 1157 -0.32 -58.59 65.72
N PHE A 1158 -1.05 -57.61 66.26
CA PHE A 1158 -0.78 -56.36 67.02
C PHE A 1158 -0.02 -56.57 68.38
N GLN A 1159 0.44 -55.59 69.18
CA GLN A 1159 0.55 -54.10 69.13
C GLN A 1159 1.58 -53.60 70.21
N ALA A 1160 1.38 -52.36 70.75
CA ALA A 1160 2.02 -51.66 71.88
C ALA A 1160 3.30 -50.86 71.56
N ASP A 1161 3.47 -49.57 71.87
CA ASP A 1161 2.65 -48.46 72.45
C ASP A 1161 3.21 -47.12 71.85
N ILE A 1162 2.81 -45.84 72.05
CA ILE A 1162 1.78 -45.01 72.74
C ILE A 1162 1.83 -43.60 72.03
N GLU A 1163 1.16 -42.49 72.37
CA GLU A 1163 -0.23 -41.97 72.42
C GLU A 1163 -0.09 -40.42 72.55
N GLU A 1164 -1.00 -39.50 72.23
CA GLU A 1164 -2.07 -39.33 71.22
C GLU A 1164 -2.44 -37.82 71.20
N GLY A 1165 -3.13 -37.26 70.18
CA GLY A 1165 -3.60 -35.86 70.22
C GLY A 1165 -4.12 -35.25 68.91
N ASP A 1166 -5.40 -34.84 68.90
CA ASP A 1166 -6.13 -34.35 67.72
C ASP A 1166 -5.78 -32.92 67.25
N SER A 1167 -5.97 -32.68 65.94
CA SER A 1167 -5.93 -31.34 65.32
C SER A 1167 -7.35 -30.78 65.05
N PRO A 1168 -7.74 -29.63 65.64
CA PRO A 1168 -9.09 -29.09 65.52
C PRO A 1168 -9.37 -28.34 64.20
N ARG A 1169 -10.64 -28.32 63.78
CA ARG A 1169 -11.19 -27.46 62.71
C ARG A 1169 -11.62 -26.10 63.29
N ALA A 1170 -11.54 -25.03 62.49
CA ALA A 1170 -12.30 -23.78 62.72
C ALA A 1170 -12.52 -22.99 61.39
N LEU A 1171 -13.38 -21.97 61.43
CA LEU A 1171 -13.81 -21.14 60.29
C LEU A 1171 -13.53 -19.65 60.52
N ALA A 1172 -13.64 -18.89 59.41
CA ALA A 1172 -13.42 -17.46 59.19
C ALA A 1172 -13.94 -16.42 60.22
N THR A 1173 -13.36 -15.20 60.19
CA THR A 1173 -14.08 -13.90 59.99
C THR A 1173 -13.09 -12.73 59.77
N ASP A 1174 -13.57 -11.62 59.18
CA ASP A 1174 -12.86 -10.34 58.98
C ASP A 1174 -12.67 -9.50 60.26
N PRO A 1175 -11.78 -8.48 60.23
CA PRO A 1175 -11.85 -7.33 61.13
C PRO A 1175 -11.97 -5.97 60.40
N LYS A 1176 -12.73 -5.05 61.02
CA LYS A 1176 -12.76 -3.61 60.70
C LYS A 1176 -12.42 -2.78 61.96
N ASP A 1177 -11.56 -1.78 61.76
CA ASP A 1177 -11.47 -0.48 62.45
C ASP A 1177 -11.34 -0.37 64.00
N LEU A 1178 -10.69 0.73 64.45
CA LEU A 1178 -10.68 1.32 65.82
C LEU A 1178 -9.77 0.61 66.89
N VAL A 1179 -9.01 1.30 67.78
CA VAL A 1179 -8.69 2.75 67.93
C VAL A 1179 -7.47 3.04 68.86
N LYS A 1180 -6.85 4.23 68.69
CA LYS A 1180 -5.94 5.00 69.60
C LYS A 1180 -4.56 4.46 70.01
N GLU A 1181 -3.55 5.31 69.77
CA GLU A 1181 -2.47 5.62 70.72
C GLU A 1181 -2.65 7.07 71.26
N GLN A 1182 -1.85 7.50 72.26
CA GLN A 1182 -1.90 8.83 72.87
C GLN A 1182 -0.59 9.62 72.68
N ALA A 1183 -0.70 10.95 72.67
CA ALA A 1183 0.39 11.89 72.36
C ALA A 1183 1.21 12.34 73.59
N LEU A 1184 2.38 12.95 73.34
CA LEU A 1184 2.72 14.38 73.56
C LEU A 1184 4.26 14.57 73.61
N PRO A 1185 4.83 15.80 73.54
CA PRO A 1185 4.24 17.12 73.27
C PRO A 1185 4.91 17.92 72.11
N GLU A 1186 4.36 19.11 71.81
CA GLU A 1186 5.00 20.13 70.97
C GLU A 1186 5.87 21.11 71.77
N ALA A 1187 6.77 21.81 71.07
CA ALA A 1187 7.20 23.18 71.40
C ALA A 1187 7.24 23.98 70.08
N ALA A 1188 6.24 24.80 69.79
CA ALA A 1188 6.09 26.19 70.27
C ALA A 1188 6.85 27.23 69.43
N LEU A 1189 6.15 27.78 68.43
CA LEU A 1189 6.38 29.11 67.85
C LEU A 1189 5.03 29.81 67.72
N GLY A 1190 4.96 31.09 68.10
CA GLY A 1190 3.71 31.86 68.03
C GLY A 1190 3.96 33.36 67.94
N GLU A 1191 3.04 34.03 67.23
CA GLU A 1191 2.92 35.48 67.04
C GLU A 1191 4.09 36.16 66.28
N THR A 1192 3.88 37.13 65.38
CA THR A 1192 2.84 38.18 65.33
C THR A 1192 2.56 38.65 63.88
N LYS A 1193 1.27 38.92 63.59
CA LYS A 1193 0.67 40.07 62.84
C LYS A 1193 1.19 40.47 61.43
N ALA A 1194 0.37 41.03 60.53
CA ALA A 1194 -1.10 41.04 60.33
C ALA A 1194 -1.46 41.77 59.02
N GLN A 1195 -2.50 41.30 58.30
CA GLN A 1195 -3.30 42.04 57.29
C GLN A 1195 -2.54 42.55 56.02
N GLU A 1196 -3.18 42.92 54.90
CA GLU A 1196 -4.60 43.18 54.61
C GLU A 1196 -5.23 42.23 53.55
N GLU A 1197 -6.54 42.37 53.42
CA GLU A 1197 -7.56 41.59 52.70
C GLU A 1197 -7.38 41.51 51.17
N ASP A 1198 -7.90 40.42 50.55
CA ASP A 1198 -9.07 40.55 49.66
C ASP A 1198 -9.90 39.24 49.60
N ASN A 1199 -11.07 39.26 48.95
CA ASN A 1199 -12.22 38.42 49.28
C ASN A 1199 -12.44 37.17 48.40
N GLU A 1200 -13.13 36.15 48.96
CA GLU A 1200 -13.28 34.80 48.37
C GLU A 1200 -14.15 34.68 47.09
N THR A 1201 -14.85 35.74 46.67
CA THR A 1201 -15.93 35.65 45.66
C THR A 1201 -15.51 35.68 44.19
N ASP A 1202 -14.22 35.82 43.86
CA ASP A 1202 -13.72 35.96 42.48
C ASP A 1202 -12.87 34.75 41.99
N SER A 1203 -12.92 33.62 42.71
CA SER A 1203 -12.06 32.45 42.46
C SER A 1203 -12.70 31.32 41.62
N GLU A 1204 -14.03 31.20 41.57
CA GLU A 1204 -14.70 30.05 40.93
C GLU A 1204 -14.65 30.03 39.38
N GLU A 1205 -14.34 31.15 38.72
CA GLU A 1205 -14.27 31.21 37.25
C GLU A 1205 -12.88 30.90 36.64
N ARG A 1206 -11.86 30.48 37.43
CA ARG A 1206 -10.47 30.47 36.93
C ARG A 1206 -9.59 29.23 37.07
N GLU A 1207 -10.13 28.06 37.41
CA GLU A 1207 -9.40 26.77 37.29
C GLU A 1207 -10.13 25.73 36.44
N GLN A 1208 -9.86 25.72 35.13
CA GLN A 1208 -10.13 24.56 34.27
C GLN A 1208 -8.89 23.66 34.17
N ASP A 1209 -8.71 22.76 35.15
CA ASP A 1209 -7.74 21.67 35.05
C ASP A 1209 -8.18 20.66 33.98
N ILE A 1210 -7.64 20.84 32.78
CA ILE A 1210 -7.86 19.98 31.61
C ILE A 1210 -7.09 18.63 31.65
N TYR A 1211 -6.42 18.29 32.76
CA TYR A 1211 -5.63 17.05 32.89
C TYR A 1211 -6.06 16.10 34.02
N ASN A 1212 -7.17 16.37 34.71
CA ASN A 1212 -7.67 15.46 35.74
C ASN A 1212 -8.10 14.09 35.15
N SER A 1213 -7.51 13.02 35.67
CA SER A 1213 -7.50 11.65 35.09
C SER A 1213 -8.84 10.90 35.02
N LYS A 1214 -9.98 11.56 35.28
CA LYS A 1214 -11.33 10.96 35.22
C LYS A 1214 -12.09 11.21 33.90
N VAL A 1215 -11.54 12.02 32.98
CA VAL A 1215 -12.26 12.46 31.77
C VAL A 1215 -12.10 11.50 30.56
N ILE A 1216 -11.19 10.52 30.60
CA ILE A 1216 -10.93 9.61 29.46
C ILE A 1216 -11.46 8.19 29.74
N ALA A 1217 -12.76 7.99 29.50
CA ALA A 1217 -13.42 6.68 29.55
C ALA A 1217 -14.51 6.55 28.45
N CYS A 1218 -14.13 6.74 27.18
CA CYS A 1218 -15.07 6.62 26.06
C CYS A 1218 -15.34 5.14 25.72
N SER A 1219 -16.44 4.58 26.25
CA SER A 1219 -16.96 3.28 25.81
C SER A 1219 -17.71 3.43 24.48
N ILE A 1220 -17.53 2.47 23.58
CA ILE A 1220 -18.17 2.43 22.25
C ILE A 1220 -19.68 2.19 22.35
N GLU A 1221 -20.16 1.66 23.47
CA GLU A 1221 -21.52 1.12 23.64
C GLU A 1221 -22.61 2.16 23.95
N ASN A 1222 -22.25 3.40 24.33
CA ASN A 1222 -23.25 4.44 24.63
C ASN A 1222 -22.82 5.82 24.10
N ARG A 1223 -23.22 6.14 22.87
CA ARG A 1223 -22.87 7.40 22.18
C ARG A 1223 -23.64 8.64 22.66
N GLU A 1224 -24.82 8.46 23.24
CA GLU A 1224 -25.71 9.58 23.58
C GLU A 1224 -25.32 10.29 24.88
N ALA A 1225 -24.41 9.71 25.67
CA ALA A 1225 -23.92 10.27 26.92
C ALA A 1225 -22.89 11.42 26.77
N CYS A 1226 -22.48 11.78 25.56
CA CYS A 1226 -21.42 12.78 25.32
C CYS A 1226 -21.94 14.03 24.57
N VAL A 1227 -22.15 15.11 25.32
CA VAL A 1227 -22.62 16.42 24.79
C VAL A 1227 -21.69 17.02 23.73
N MET A 1228 -20.39 16.67 23.76
CA MET A 1228 -19.40 17.08 22.74
C MET A 1228 -19.51 16.32 21.41
N CYS A 1229 -20.42 15.34 21.29
CA CYS A 1229 -20.62 14.51 20.09
C CYS A 1229 -22.03 14.59 19.51
N SER A 1230 -22.89 15.48 20.04
CA SER A 1230 -24.29 15.65 19.65
C SER A 1230 -24.58 17.03 19.03
N GLY A 1231 -23.63 17.56 18.25
CA GLY A 1231 -23.71 18.83 17.51
C GLY A 1231 -23.05 18.75 16.14
#